data_AF-A0A452YAU9-F1
#
_entry.id   AF-A0A452YAU9-F1
#
_cell.length_a   1.000
_cell.length_b   1.000
_cell.length_c   1.000
_cell.angle_alpha   90.00
_cell.angle_beta   90.00
_cell.angle_gamma   90.00
#
_symmetry.space_group_name_H-M   'P 1'
#
loop_
_entity.id
_entity.type
_entity.pdbx_description
1 polymer ?
#
loop_
_entity_poly.entity_id
_entity_poly.type
_entity_poly.pdbx_seq_one_letter_code
_entity_poly.pdbx_strand_id
1 'polypeptide(L)'
;EGILIKKRYAVFNEDGTLAELKGFEIKRRGELKLIKVFQAEVFDKFLHGSTLEECYAAVASVANRWLDLLDNQGIDISDSELLGFISESSTMSKSLVDYGEQKSCAVTTAKRLAEFLGDSMVKDKGLHCQYIVAREPQGTPVSERAVPVAIFETDAEVAKFYLRKWCKVSTEANIRFILDWSYYKQRLSSAIQKIITIPAAMQKISNPVPRVLHPDWLHKKVREKDDRFRQRKLRDMFSPLNKDMGMHNLNGTGDIEDLLTSDKGLRKTTASHGFNIGKENHPNGSPSAKASLGHCKNQQKSVIRSNEPLRDDSADEIVDRSTDYQGWLEARKRKWKYVREQKKRRRLGAAASSEGPSNNLFSARNVSQLHGNSRNRSTFFQKQELSLFRSHWQIIQLAPSTLPGRFFAWVVAEGIMFKIPINVPRVFYLNSKAPITDEFPGRRVKKILPHGKPSFNLIEVVTSEEQFRAEGRKLAAHLAEPDVEGIYETKIPLELNAILQIGCVCKVDKSAKKRNIQDGWDLAELQMKTTAEFSYLEQTVSFFYLYHSVSEGRAVYVMYFPTSLRVHAVVINPFRNKELSPVFLEKQFRDACQTPDPLHENLTFQVDYHTSMDAGSKYVQRMLLEYRQQHPGPVIGIIECPKLQAIRESVRALDDFPCVTIPCNARDNNYQALGWQATAGRTSMQRCAASTQWFNERISLARYAHVPLGNFELDWLLFTADVFFSRALHDQQQVLWISDDGIPDLGGTYEGDICFADEVIQPALTYPGAYRRISVELKIHHLAVNSLLKSSQVDEMEGGSIGNFENDIPPGPNATETDYNDASLCLPAFQVLKQLIQRCISDAVSSGNVFADAILQHLYRWLCRL
;
A
#
# COMPACT_ATOMS: atom_id res chain seq x y z
N GLU A 1 47.32 -12.18 24.37
CA GLU A 1 48.53 -11.33 24.30
C GLU A 1 49.48 -11.88 23.24
N GLY A 2 50.32 -11.04 22.61
CA GLY A 2 51.37 -11.48 21.67
C GLY A 2 50.93 -11.99 20.28
N ILE A 3 49.62 -12.14 20.03
CA ILE A 3 49.06 -12.61 18.75
C ILE A 3 48.63 -11.41 17.91
N LEU A 4 49.28 -11.21 16.76
CA LEU A 4 48.86 -10.23 15.75
C LEU A 4 47.61 -10.70 14.99
N ILE A 5 46.72 -9.76 14.63
CA ILE A 5 45.51 -10.05 13.86
C ILE A 5 45.90 -10.31 12.39
N LYS A 6 46.00 -11.59 12.01
CA LYS A 6 46.37 -11.98 10.65
C LYS A 6 45.26 -11.64 9.63
N LYS A 7 45.67 -11.31 8.39
CA LYS A 7 44.80 -11.06 7.23
C LYS A 7 43.78 -9.92 7.41
N ARG A 8 44.08 -8.89 8.21
CA ARG A 8 43.29 -7.65 8.28
C ARG A 8 44.17 -6.45 8.05
N TYR A 9 43.84 -5.65 7.03
CA TYR A 9 44.53 -4.40 6.70
C TYR A 9 43.67 -3.55 5.75
N ALA A 10 43.96 -2.25 5.74
CA ALA A 10 43.40 -1.24 4.85
C ALA A 10 44.58 -0.49 4.21
N VAL A 11 44.50 -0.22 2.91
CA VAL A 11 45.49 0.51 2.12
C VAL A 11 44.74 1.50 1.25
N PHE A 12 45.22 2.73 1.22
CA PHE A 12 44.72 3.82 0.39
C PHE A 12 45.75 4.18 -0.68
N ASN A 13 45.26 4.69 -1.80
CA ASN A 13 46.06 5.31 -2.86
C ASN A 13 46.47 6.72 -2.44
N GLU A 14 47.43 7.32 -3.14
CA GLU A 14 47.91 8.69 -2.91
C GLU A 14 46.84 9.77 -3.19
N ASP A 15 45.82 9.45 -3.99
CA ASP A 15 44.64 10.29 -4.25
C ASP A 15 43.57 10.23 -3.13
N GLY A 16 43.83 9.47 -2.06
CA GLY A 16 42.90 9.24 -0.95
C GLY A 16 41.87 8.14 -1.20
N THR A 17 41.82 7.52 -2.39
CA THR A 17 40.87 6.45 -2.67
C THR A 17 41.27 5.12 -2.01
N LEU A 18 40.28 4.30 -1.63
CA LEU A 18 40.52 3.02 -0.96
C LEU A 18 41.01 1.94 -1.94
N ALA A 19 42.33 1.74 -1.98
CA ALA A 19 42.99 0.77 -2.86
C ALA A 19 42.68 -0.69 -2.48
N GLU A 20 42.90 -1.05 -1.22
CA GLU A 20 42.71 -2.43 -0.76
C GLU A 20 42.16 -2.49 0.67
N LEU A 21 41.12 -3.29 0.87
CA LEU A 21 40.54 -3.55 2.19
C LEU A 21 40.22 -5.03 2.33
N LYS A 22 40.91 -5.71 3.26
CA LYS A 22 40.78 -7.15 3.51
C LYS A 22 40.49 -7.48 4.98
N GLY A 23 39.67 -8.51 5.18
CA GLY A 23 39.46 -9.19 6.47
C GLY A 23 38.55 -8.52 7.50
N PHE A 24 38.32 -7.21 7.38
CA PHE A 24 37.43 -6.41 8.23
C PHE A 24 35.93 -6.70 8.00
N GLU A 25 35.13 -6.45 9.04
CA GLU A 25 33.70 -6.74 9.14
C GLU A 25 32.83 -6.01 8.09
N ILE A 26 33.23 -4.81 7.67
CA ILE A 26 32.62 -4.04 6.57
C ILE A 26 32.37 -4.84 5.29
N LYS A 27 33.30 -5.70 4.85
CA LYS A 27 33.14 -6.57 3.65
C LYS A 27 32.52 -7.94 3.95
N ARG A 28 32.17 -8.25 5.21
CA ARG A 28 31.61 -9.55 5.60
C ARG A 28 30.08 -9.56 5.50
N ARG A 29 29.52 -10.63 4.95
CA ARG A 29 28.08 -10.90 5.03
C ARG A 29 27.72 -11.23 6.49
N GLY A 30 26.61 -10.71 6.97
CA GLY A 30 26.04 -11.03 8.29
C GLY A 30 26.44 -10.14 9.48
N GLU A 31 27.70 -9.71 9.59
CA GLU A 31 28.17 -8.95 10.78
C GLU A 31 27.31 -7.70 11.07
N LEU A 32 27.15 -7.37 12.36
CA LEU A 32 26.42 -6.23 12.93
C LEU A 32 26.61 -4.93 12.12
N LYS A 33 25.51 -4.32 11.66
CA LYS A 33 25.55 -3.16 10.74
C LYS A 33 26.28 -1.95 11.36
N LEU A 34 26.05 -1.67 12.65
CA LEU A 34 26.76 -0.65 13.44
C LEU A 34 28.28 -0.69 13.22
N ILE A 35 28.91 -1.87 13.32
CA ILE A 35 30.36 -2.03 13.19
C ILE A 35 30.82 -1.77 11.75
N LYS A 36 29.98 -2.08 10.75
CA LYS A 36 30.31 -1.84 9.34
C LYS A 36 30.33 -0.36 9.00
N VAL A 37 29.33 0.40 9.48
CA VAL A 37 29.24 1.85 9.27
C VAL A 37 30.36 2.55 10.04
N PHE A 38 30.57 2.18 11.32
CA PHE A 38 31.71 2.64 12.12
C PHE A 38 33.06 2.40 11.42
N GLN A 39 33.29 1.21 10.86
CA GLN A 39 34.51 0.91 10.10
C GLN A 39 34.64 1.74 8.83
N ALA A 40 33.55 1.96 8.08
CA ALA A 40 33.57 2.76 6.86
C ALA A 40 34.02 4.21 7.16
N GLU A 41 33.42 4.85 8.17
CA GLU A 41 33.78 6.21 8.57
C GLU A 41 35.19 6.30 9.17
N VAL A 42 35.57 5.36 10.04
CA VAL A 42 36.87 5.38 10.72
C VAL A 42 38.03 5.19 9.75
N PHE A 43 37.87 4.35 8.71
CA PHE A 43 38.95 4.18 7.73
C PHE A 43 39.20 5.44 6.91
N ASP A 44 38.16 6.19 6.53
CA ASP A 44 38.31 7.53 5.93
C ASP A 44 39.04 8.49 6.88
N LYS A 45 38.71 8.48 8.18
CA LYS A 45 39.34 9.40 9.14
C LYS A 45 40.80 9.14 9.47
N PHE A 46 41.37 8.00 9.09
CA PHE A 46 42.82 7.79 9.17
C PHE A 46 43.63 8.61 8.15
N LEU A 47 42.99 9.27 7.18
CA LEU A 47 43.67 10.14 6.20
C LEU A 47 43.81 11.60 6.66
N HIS A 48 43.22 12.00 7.79
CA HIS A 48 43.30 13.37 8.31
C HIS A 48 44.36 13.51 9.41
N GLY A 49 44.90 14.73 9.55
CA GLY A 49 45.92 15.10 10.54
C GLY A 49 47.31 15.23 9.93
N SER A 50 48.08 16.21 10.40
CA SER A 50 49.48 16.44 9.98
C SER A 50 50.47 15.70 10.88
N THR A 51 50.05 15.33 12.09
CA THR A 51 50.79 14.52 13.06
C THR A 51 50.05 13.21 13.36
N LEU A 52 50.77 12.21 13.88
CA LEU A 52 50.16 10.92 14.21
C LEU A 52 49.17 11.06 15.38
N GLU A 53 49.44 11.98 16.30
CA GLU A 53 48.57 12.40 17.40
C GLU A 53 47.26 13.03 16.88
N GLU A 54 47.33 13.95 15.91
CA GLU A 54 46.15 14.55 15.27
C GLU A 54 45.28 13.52 14.54
N CYS A 55 45.91 12.57 13.82
CA CYS A 55 45.19 11.49 13.15
C CYS A 55 44.42 10.61 14.14
N TYR A 56 45.07 10.18 15.23
CA TYR A 56 44.38 9.43 16.28
C TYR A 56 43.31 10.25 17.01
N ALA A 57 43.46 11.57 17.14
CA ALA A 57 42.43 12.46 17.67
C ALA A 57 41.20 12.57 16.73
N ALA A 58 41.40 12.70 15.42
CA ALA A 58 40.34 12.73 14.42
C ALA A 58 39.54 11.42 14.40
N VAL A 59 40.23 10.28 14.45
CA VAL A 59 39.63 8.94 14.54
C VAL A 59 38.91 8.73 15.88
N ALA A 60 39.45 9.25 16.99
CA ALA A 60 38.82 9.19 18.30
C ALA A 60 37.54 10.03 18.39
N SER A 61 37.45 11.16 17.67
CA SER A 61 36.21 11.95 17.59
C SER A 61 35.05 11.11 17.05
N VAL A 62 35.27 10.38 15.95
CA VAL A 62 34.27 9.45 15.38
C VAL A 62 33.95 8.32 16.37
N ALA A 63 34.95 7.75 17.03
CA ALA A 63 34.71 6.70 18.03
C ALA A 63 33.89 7.18 19.23
N ASN A 64 34.09 8.42 19.70
CA ASN A 64 33.27 9.01 20.75
C ASN A 64 31.83 9.24 20.27
N ARG A 65 31.62 9.81 19.07
CA ARG A 65 30.28 10.01 18.49
C ARG A 65 29.45 8.72 18.43
N TRP A 66 30.06 7.60 18.03
CA TRP A 66 29.40 6.29 18.03
C TRP A 66 29.19 5.69 19.43
N LEU A 67 30.01 6.04 20.41
CA LEU A 67 29.77 5.70 21.82
C LEU A 67 28.63 6.54 22.42
N ASP A 68 28.51 7.81 22.04
CA ASP A 68 27.43 8.71 22.48
C ASP A 68 26.07 8.23 21.98
N LEU A 69 25.98 7.77 20.72
CA LEU A 69 24.77 7.13 20.18
C LEU A 69 24.30 5.94 21.04
N LEU A 70 25.23 5.10 21.52
CA LEU A 70 24.91 3.95 22.37
C LEU A 70 24.62 4.35 23.83
N ASP A 71 25.31 5.35 24.36
CA ASP A 71 25.14 5.82 25.74
C ASP A 71 23.84 6.62 25.92
N ASN A 72 23.44 7.40 24.91
CA ASN A 72 22.15 8.08 24.81
C ASN A 72 21.01 7.14 24.35
N GLN A 73 21.27 5.84 24.18
CA GLN A 73 20.29 4.83 23.76
C GLN A 73 19.54 5.17 22.45
N GLY A 74 20.19 5.89 21.53
CA GLY A 74 19.61 6.31 20.25
C GLY A 74 18.33 7.13 20.40
N ILE A 75 18.31 8.09 21.33
CA ILE A 75 17.16 9.00 21.52
C ILE A 75 16.96 9.95 20.31
N ASP A 76 18.05 10.36 19.67
CA ASP A 76 18.07 11.29 18.53
C ASP A 76 17.84 10.62 17.16
N ILE A 77 17.48 9.33 17.14
CA ILE A 77 17.38 8.49 15.93
C ILE A 77 16.03 7.76 15.92
N SER A 78 15.41 7.62 14.74
CA SER A 78 14.12 6.92 14.61
C SER A 78 14.23 5.41 14.87
N ASP A 79 13.11 4.78 15.26
CA ASP A 79 13.10 3.36 15.63
C ASP A 79 13.46 2.42 14.44
N SER A 80 13.12 2.81 13.22
CA SER A 80 13.47 2.07 11.99
C SER A 80 14.96 2.16 11.66
N GLU A 81 15.56 3.36 11.75
CA GLU A 81 17.01 3.55 11.59
C GLU A 81 17.79 2.85 12.69
N LEU A 82 17.30 2.90 13.93
CA LEU A 82 17.91 2.23 15.08
C LEU A 82 17.92 0.71 14.88
N LEU A 83 16.79 0.09 14.49
CA LEU A 83 16.74 -1.32 14.09
C LEU A 83 17.71 -1.60 12.92
N GLY A 84 17.82 -0.67 11.98
CA GLY A 84 18.80 -0.70 10.89
C GLY A 84 20.23 -0.86 11.40
N PHE A 85 20.71 0.03 12.28
CA PHE A 85 22.08 -0.02 12.82
C PHE A 85 22.33 -1.21 13.76
N ILE A 86 21.37 -1.53 14.61
CA ILE A 86 21.53 -2.47 15.73
C ILE A 86 21.29 -3.93 15.31
N SER A 87 20.65 -4.17 14.17
CA SER A 87 20.43 -5.54 13.68
C SER A 87 21.71 -6.25 13.21
N GLU A 88 21.78 -7.54 13.54
CA GLU A 88 22.76 -8.50 13.03
C GLU A 88 22.01 -9.48 12.10
N SER A 89 22.68 -9.98 11.05
CA SER A 89 22.07 -10.87 10.06
C SER A 89 22.87 -12.16 9.93
N SER A 90 22.21 -13.27 9.69
CA SER A 90 22.90 -14.55 9.49
C SER A 90 22.11 -15.45 8.56
N THR A 91 22.80 -16.12 7.64
CA THR A 91 22.17 -17.00 6.65
C THR A 91 22.45 -18.45 7.03
N MET A 92 21.40 -19.22 7.32
CA MET A 92 21.51 -20.62 7.72
C MET A 92 21.83 -21.50 6.51
N SER A 93 22.92 -22.27 6.57
CA SER A 93 23.36 -23.13 5.45
C SER A 93 22.59 -24.45 5.33
N LYS A 94 21.86 -24.84 6.38
CA LYS A 94 21.00 -26.03 6.45
C LYS A 94 19.60 -25.66 6.94
N SER A 95 18.65 -26.60 6.89
CA SER A 95 17.30 -26.39 7.43
C SER A 95 17.34 -26.42 8.97
N LEU A 96 16.34 -25.86 9.65
CA LEU A 96 16.32 -25.85 11.12
C LEU A 96 16.32 -27.27 11.72
N VAL A 97 15.69 -28.24 11.05
CA VAL A 97 15.69 -29.65 11.48
C VAL A 97 17.11 -30.22 11.50
N ASP A 98 17.94 -29.88 10.50
CA ASP A 98 19.34 -30.33 10.40
C ASP A 98 20.26 -29.77 11.50
N TYR A 99 19.85 -28.71 12.21
CA TYR A 99 20.62 -28.09 13.31
C TYR A 99 20.27 -28.65 14.69
N GLY A 100 19.10 -29.29 14.87
CA GLY A 100 18.69 -29.94 16.12
C GLY A 100 18.81 -29.06 17.38
N GLU A 101 19.68 -29.49 18.29
CA GLU A 101 19.93 -28.84 19.59
C GLU A 101 21.02 -27.74 19.56
N GLN A 102 21.64 -27.46 18.41
CA GLN A 102 22.72 -26.46 18.34
C GLN A 102 22.23 -25.05 18.73
N LYS A 103 22.81 -24.48 19.79
CA LYS A 103 22.46 -23.14 20.28
C LYS A 103 23.27 -22.06 19.56
N SER A 104 22.61 -21.27 18.71
CA SER A 104 23.18 -20.06 18.10
C SER A 104 22.07 -19.01 17.92
N CYS A 105 22.45 -17.73 17.81
CA CYS A 105 21.47 -16.65 17.59
C CYS A 105 20.57 -16.94 16.38
N ALA A 106 21.17 -17.33 15.24
CA ALA A 106 20.44 -17.66 14.01
C ALA A 106 19.45 -18.83 14.19
N VAL A 107 19.81 -19.89 14.93
CA VAL A 107 18.91 -21.01 15.22
C VAL A 107 17.76 -20.58 16.14
N THR A 108 18.02 -19.74 17.15
CA THR A 108 16.96 -19.18 18.01
C THR A 108 16.03 -18.26 17.23
N THR A 109 16.57 -17.40 16.37
CA THR A 109 15.78 -16.56 15.45
C THR A 109 14.91 -17.42 14.53
N ALA A 110 15.45 -18.50 13.95
CA ALA A 110 14.70 -19.42 13.11
C ALA A 110 13.59 -20.17 13.88
N LYS A 111 13.85 -20.61 15.13
CA LYS A 111 12.83 -21.20 16.01
C LYS A 111 11.72 -20.19 16.33
N ARG A 112 12.07 -18.94 16.61
CA ARG A 112 11.11 -17.84 16.86
C ARG A 112 10.32 -17.46 15.61
N LEU A 113 10.95 -17.47 14.43
CA LEU A 113 10.27 -17.26 13.13
C LEU A 113 9.32 -18.42 12.78
N ALA A 114 9.68 -19.67 13.08
CA ALA A 114 8.78 -20.82 12.94
C ALA A 114 7.54 -20.69 13.84
N GLU A 115 7.74 -20.28 15.09
CA GLU A 115 6.67 -20.05 16.06
C GLU A 115 5.72 -18.92 15.63
N PHE A 116 6.29 -17.83 15.11
CA PHE A 116 5.58 -16.60 14.73
C PHE A 116 4.87 -16.69 13.36
N LEU A 117 5.55 -17.17 12.32
CA LEU A 117 5.07 -17.22 10.92
C LEU A 117 4.67 -18.63 10.44
N GLY A 118 4.90 -19.65 11.27
CA GLY A 118 4.60 -21.06 11.01
C GLY A 118 5.74 -21.81 10.30
N ASP A 119 5.84 -23.11 10.59
CA ASP A 119 6.97 -23.98 10.23
C ASP A 119 7.43 -23.98 8.77
N SER A 120 6.57 -23.63 7.81
CA SER A 120 6.95 -23.70 6.39
C SER A 120 8.07 -22.73 6.01
N MET A 121 8.25 -21.62 6.73
CA MET A 121 9.34 -20.67 6.47
C MET A 121 10.73 -21.28 6.74
N VAL A 122 10.78 -22.40 7.46
CA VAL A 122 12.03 -22.94 8.04
C VAL A 122 12.31 -24.38 7.59
N LYS A 123 11.56 -24.85 6.58
CA LYS A 123 11.78 -26.14 5.91
C LYS A 123 12.91 -26.07 4.89
N ASP A 124 13.03 -24.94 4.22
CA ASP A 124 14.01 -24.75 3.15
C ASP A 124 15.37 -24.31 3.71
N LYS A 125 16.44 -24.63 2.96
CA LYS A 125 17.82 -24.25 3.30
C LYS A 125 18.09 -22.83 2.82
N GLY A 126 18.95 -22.08 3.52
CA GLY A 126 19.30 -20.70 3.14
C GLY A 126 18.50 -19.61 3.84
N LEU A 127 17.75 -19.91 4.92
CA LEU A 127 16.96 -18.91 5.63
C LEU A 127 17.83 -17.73 6.10
N HIS A 128 17.38 -16.51 5.78
CA HIS A 128 17.96 -15.27 6.26
C HIS A 128 17.36 -14.89 7.62
N CYS A 129 18.15 -15.00 8.68
CA CYS A 129 17.77 -14.66 10.04
C CYS A 129 18.35 -13.29 10.40
N GLN A 130 17.52 -12.23 10.36
CA GLN A 130 17.87 -10.91 10.90
C GLN A 130 17.31 -10.77 12.32
N TYR A 131 18.15 -10.35 13.26
CA TYR A 131 17.80 -10.32 14.69
C TYR A 131 18.47 -9.18 15.46
N ILE A 132 17.92 -8.90 16.63
CA ILE A 132 18.51 -8.10 17.70
C ILE A 132 18.71 -8.96 18.95
N VAL A 133 19.67 -8.61 19.79
CA VAL A 133 19.86 -9.19 21.14
C VAL A 133 19.08 -8.38 22.17
N ALA A 134 18.13 -9.04 22.84
CA ALA A 134 17.35 -8.46 23.93
C ALA A 134 18.11 -8.53 25.27
N ARG A 135 17.87 -7.57 26.18
CA ARG A 135 18.44 -7.54 27.54
C ARG A 135 17.90 -8.68 28.40
N GLU A 136 16.59 -8.89 28.38
CA GLU A 136 15.91 -9.91 29.18
C GLU A 136 15.72 -11.23 28.40
N PRO A 137 15.72 -12.39 29.07
CA PRO A 137 15.94 -12.57 30.52
C PRO A 137 17.43 -12.51 30.92
N GLN A 138 17.76 -11.70 31.93
CA GLN A 138 19.11 -11.61 32.49
C GLN A 138 19.67 -12.98 32.93
N GLY A 139 20.99 -13.16 32.79
CA GLY A 139 21.69 -14.42 33.10
C GLY A 139 21.64 -15.49 32.00
N THR A 140 20.83 -15.32 30.95
CA THR A 140 20.80 -16.27 29.81
C THR A 140 21.85 -15.94 28.73
N PRO A 141 22.39 -16.96 28.02
CA PRO A 141 23.40 -16.75 26.98
C PRO A 141 22.83 -15.93 25.81
N VAL A 142 23.68 -15.13 25.17
CA VAL A 142 23.31 -14.24 24.04
C VAL A 142 22.55 -14.98 22.94
N SER A 143 22.89 -16.25 22.68
CA SER A 143 22.21 -17.11 21.71
C SER A 143 20.73 -17.33 21.97
N GLU A 144 20.27 -17.28 23.22
CA GLU A 144 18.85 -17.47 23.60
C GLU A 144 18.07 -16.14 23.65
N ARG A 145 18.79 -15.00 23.63
CA ARG A 145 18.23 -13.64 23.68
C ARG A 145 18.00 -13.00 22.30
N ALA A 146 18.23 -13.73 21.21
CA ALA A 146 18.07 -13.25 19.83
C ALA A 146 16.58 -13.15 19.39
N VAL A 147 16.05 -11.93 19.23
CA VAL A 147 14.68 -11.63 18.78
C VAL A 147 14.68 -11.31 17.28
N PRO A 148 13.82 -11.92 16.44
CA PRO A 148 13.72 -11.58 15.02
C PRO A 148 13.26 -10.13 14.80
N VAL A 149 13.83 -9.41 13.82
CA VAL A 149 13.43 -8.01 13.53
C VAL A 149 11.98 -7.92 13.03
N ALA A 150 11.53 -8.91 12.24
CA ALA A 150 10.17 -8.99 11.69
C ALA A 150 9.02 -8.94 12.71
N ILE A 151 9.29 -9.07 14.02
CA ILE A 151 8.25 -8.88 15.04
C ILE A 151 7.84 -7.41 15.19
N PHE A 152 8.74 -6.47 14.92
CA PHE A 152 8.50 -5.03 15.02
C PHE A 152 7.79 -4.45 13.78
N GLU A 153 7.66 -5.26 12.72
CA GLU A 153 6.98 -4.92 11.45
C GLU A 153 5.52 -5.43 11.42
N THR A 154 5.01 -6.00 12.52
CA THR A 154 3.66 -6.58 12.60
C THR A 154 2.77 -5.94 13.65
N ASP A 155 1.46 -6.19 13.53
CA ASP A 155 0.40 -5.71 14.42
C ASP A 155 0.83 -5.68 15.90
N ALA A 156 0.67 -4.52 16.54
CA ALA A 156 1.19 -4.26 17.89
C ALA A 156 0.70 -5.27 18.94
N GLU A 157 -0.51 -5.83 18.80
CA GLU A 157 -1.03 -6.86 19.70
C GLU A 157 -0.28 -8.20 19.57
N VAL A 158 0.04 -8.61 18.34
CA VAL A 158 0.79 -9.82 18.02
C VAL A 158 2.25 -9.66 18.46
N ALA A 159 2.83 -8.50 18.21
CA ALA A 159 4.17 -8.14 18.69
C ALA A 159 4.24 -8.20 20.23
N LYS A 160 3.30 -7.55 20.94
CA LYS A 160 3.20 -7.59 22.41
C LYS A 160 3.08 -9.03 22.94
N PHE A 161 2.31 -9.90 22.29
CA PHE A 161 2.16 -11.31 22.71
C PHE A 161 3.49 -12.08 22.65
N TYR A 162 4.19 -12.08 21.51
CA TYR A 162 5.44 -12.83 21.37
C TYR A 162 6.61 -12.20 22.13
N LEU A 163 6.69 -10.88 22.22
CA LEU A 163 7.73 -10.20 23.02
C LEU A 163 7.59 -10.52 24.52
N ARG A 164 6.36 -10.57 25.05
CA ARG A 164 6.10 -11.08 26.42
C ARG A 164 6.57 -12.52 26.59
N LYS A 165 6.29 -13.40 25.61
CA LYS A 165 6.68 -14.82 25.64
C LYS A 165 8.20 -15.02 25.58
N TRP A 166 8.91 -14.28 24.73
CA TRP A 166 10.33 -14.45 24.47
C TRP A 166 11.23 -13.72 25.49
N CYS A 167 10.88 -12.48 25.84
CA CYS A 167 11.67 -11.66 26.76
C CYS A 167 11.25 -11.83 28.23
N LYS A 168 10.11 -12.49 28.51
CA LYS A 168 9.53 -12.69 29.86
C LYS A 168 9.22 -11.39 30.63
N VAL A 169 8.95 -10.30 29.91
CA VAL A 169 8.63 -8.97 30.46
C VAL A 169 7.11 -8.81 30.55
N SER A 170 6.61 -8.14 31.60
CA SER A 170 5.17 -7.87 31.80
C SER A 170 4.69 -6.56 31.15
N THR A 171 5.53 -5.52 31.26
CA THR A 171 5.24 -4.13 30.87
C THR A 171 5.23 -3.90 29.37
N GLU A 172 4.64 -2.77 28.95
CA GLU A 172 4.70 -2.32 27.56
C GLU A 172 6.13 -1.93 27.18
N ALA A 173 6.74 -2.67 26.26
CA ALA A 173 8.17 -2.60 25.99
C ALA A 173 8.45 -1.90 24.65
N ASN A 174 8.88 -0.63 24.72
CA ASN A 174 9.48 0.07 23.58
C ASN A 174 10.80 -0.59 23.16
N ILE A 175 11.20 -0.46 21.89
CA ILE A 175 12.39 -1.13 21.33
C ILE A 175 13.66 -0.83 22.17
N ARG A 176 13.86 0.43 22.56
CA ARG A 176 14.99 0.87 23.40
C ARG A 176 15.06 0.17 24.77
N PHE A 177 13.92 -0.26 25.33
CA PHE A 177 13.88 -1.01 26.60
C PHE A 177 14.21 -2.50 26.40
N ILE A 178 13.88 -3.06 25.23
CA ILE A 178 14.15 -4.46 24.89
C ILE A 178 15.64 -4.69 24.62
N LEU A 179 16.33 -3.74 24.00
CA LEU A 179 17.72 -3.88 23.56
C LEU A 179 18.74 -4.04 24.70
N ASP A 180 19.71 -4.95 24.51
CA ASP A 180 20.90 -5.04 25.37
C ASP A 180 21.98 -4.04 24.92
N TRP A 181 21.84 -2.77 25.34
CA TRP A 181 22.84 -1.73 25.09
C TRP A 181 24.25 -2.11 25.56
N SER A 182 24.37 -2.90 26.63
CA SER A 182 25.67 -3.33 27.16
C SER A 182 26.39 -4.28 26.21
N TYR A 183 25.65 -5.21 25.58
CA TYR A 183 26.16 -6.09 24.54
C TYR A 183 26.69 -5.32 23.32
N TYR A 184 25.91 -4.36 22.80
CA TYR A 184 26.35 -3.57 21.64
C TYR A 184 27.51 -2.63 21.98
N LYS A 185 27.51 -2.01 23.17
CA LYS A 185 28.63 -1.19 23.66
C LYS A 185 29.90 -2.03 23.79
N GLN A 186 29.82 -3.26 24.33
CA GLN A 186 30.97 -4.17 24.40
C GLN A 186 31.48 -4.59 23.02
N ARG A 187 30.58 -4.90 22.08
CA ARG A 187 30.92 -5.23 20.68
C ARG A 187 31.64 -4.07 19.98
N LEU A 188 31.14 -2.85 20.09
CA LEU A 188 31.78 -1.64 19.54
C LEU A 188 33.13 -1.34 20.23
N SER A 189 33.18 -1.43 21.56
CA SER A 189 34.41 -1.22 22.34
C SER A 189 35.51 -2.21 21.94
N SER A 190 35.15 -3.46 21.65
CA SER A 190 36.09 -4.46 21.14
C SER A 190 36.58 -4.17 19.71
N ALA A 191 35.81 -3.45 18.89
CA ALA A 191 36.26 -2.96 17.59
C ALA A 191 37.21 -1.75 17.76
N ILE A 192 36.82 -0.77 18.58
CA ILE A 192 37.64 0.40 18.94
C ILE A 192 39.00 -0.02 19.52
N GLN A 193 39.04 -1.01 20.41
CA GLN A 193 40.30 -1.55 20.95
C GLN A 193 41.21 -2.10 19.83
N LYS A 194 40.67 -2.91 18.92
CA LYS A 194 41.47 -3.59 17.86
C LYS A 194 41.96 -2.63 16.77
N ILE A 195 41.19 -1.60 16.46
CA ILE A 195 41.45 -0.67 15.34
C ILE A 195 42.20 0.58 15.81
N ILE A 196 41.89 1.08 17.01
CA ILE A 196 42.35 2.40 17.48
C ILE A 196 43.29 2.25 18.68
N THR A 197 42.79 1.75 19.82
CA THR A 197 43.51 1.96 21.10
C THR A 197 44.70 1.01 21.29
N ILE A 198 44.64 -0.23 20.80
CA ILE A 198 45.80 -1.15 20.84
C ILE A 198 46.92 -0.68 19.88
N PRO A 199 46.64 -0.31 18.61
CA PRO A 199 47.65 0.28 17.72
C PRO A 199 48.28 1.58 18.27
N ALA A 200 47.48 2.53 18.76
CA ALA A 200 47.97 3.80 19.33
C ALA A 200 48.98 3.55 20.46
N ALA A 201 48.63 2.70 21.44
CA ALA A 201 49.52 2.36 22.55
C ALA A 201 50.79 1.60 22.09
N MET A 202 50.73 0.83 21.00
CA MET A 202 51.91 0.20 20.42
C MET A 202 52.83 1.20 19.71
N GLN A 203 52.27 2.27 19.14
CA GLN A 203 52.97 3.41 18.53
C GLN A 203 53.42 4.49 19.55
N LYS A 204 53.20 4.26 20.85
CA LYS A 204 53.51 5.16 21.98
C LYS A 204 52.62 6.42 22.09
N ILE A 205 51.42 6.39 21.53
CA ILE A 205 50.43 7.45 21.70
C ILE A 205 49.52 7.10 22.89
N SER A 206 49.25 8.09 23.74
CA SER A 206 48.31 8.01 24.86
C SER A 206 46.92 7.57 24.38
N ASN A 207 46.15 6.83 25.20
CA ASN A 207 44.85 6.29 24.78
C ASN A 207 43.92 7.40 24.23
N PRO A 208 43.63 7.44 22.92
CA PRO A 208 42.90 8.54 22.33
C PRO A 208 41.40 8.46 22.59
N VAL A 209 40.89 7.31 23.07
CA VAL A 209 39.49 7.12 23.50
C VAL A 209 39.46 6.66 24.97
N PRO A 210 39.57 7.58 25.96
CA PRO A 210 39.66 7.23 27.38
C PRO A 210 38.46 6.42 27.91
N ARG A 211 37.27 6.58 27.31
CA ARG A 211 36.05 5.80 27.62
C ARG A 211 36.20 4.30 27.37
N VAL A 212 37.14 3.90 26.52
CA VAL A 212 37.44 2.50 26.22
C VAL A 212 38.83 2.16 26.79
N LEU A 213 38.84 1.60 28.00
CA LEU A 213 40.06 1.17 28.68
C LEU A 213 40.81 0.11 27.86
N HIS A 214 42.14 0.06 27.99
CA HIS A 214 42.91 -1.02 27.40
C HIS A 214 42.74 -2.32 28.22
N PRO A 215 42.94 -3.49 27.60
CA PRO A 215 43.08 -4.74 28.36
C PRO A 215 44.26 -4.70 29.33
N ASP A 216 44.16 -5.38 30.48
CA ASP A 216 45.15 -5.34 31.57
C ASP A 216 46.58 -5.64 31.13
N TRP A 217 46.76 -6.60 30.23
CA TRP A 217 48.07 -6.97 29.68
C TRP A 217 48.73 -5.81 28.92
N LEU A 218 47.94 -4.97 28.24
CA LEU A 218 48.45 -3.80 27.52
C LEU A 218 48.77 -2.66 28.50
N HIS A 219 47.92 -2.41 29.51
CA HIS A 219 48.23 -1.46 30.58
C HIS A 219 49.49 -1.85 31.38
N LYS A 220 49.75 -3.14 31.58
CA LYS A 220 51.00 -3.64 32.16
C LYS A 220 52.19 -3.35 31.24
N LYS A 221 52.07 -3.67 29.95
CA LYS A 221 53.14 -3.50 28.95
C LYS A 221 53.48 -2.04 28.61
N VAL A 222 52.52 -1.12 28.71
CA VAL A 222 52.76 0.33 28.62
C VAL A 222 53.57 0.79 29.84
N ARG A 223 53.12 0.46 31.06
CA ARG A 223 53.89 0.76 32.28
C ARG A 223 55.31 0.18 32.26
N GLU A 224 55.50 -1.06 31.83
CA GLU A 224 56.83 -1.69 31.69
C GLU A 224 57.76 -0.98 30.67
N LYS A 225 57.20 -0.25 29.69
CA LYS A 225 57.98 0.54 28.73
C LYS A 225 58.32 1.93 29.25
N ASP A 226 57.40 2.54 29.99
CA ASP A 226 57.51 3.90 30.52
C ASP A 226 58.28 3.95 31.86
N ASP A 227 58.48 2.80 32.51
CA ASP A 227 59.33 2.66 33.70
C ASP A 227 60.79 3.03 33.40
N ARG A 228 61.37 3.89 34.26
CA ARG A 228 62.78 4.30 34.21
C ARG A 228 63.72 3.18 34.64
N PHE A 229 63.28 2.27 35.50
CA PHE A 229 64.12 1.22 36.11
C PHE A 229 63.95 -0.13 35.41
N ARG A 230 64.61 -0.29 34.26
CA ARG A 230 64.50 -1.49 33.42
C ARG A 230 65.40 -2.63 33.90
N GLN A 231 64.82 -3.63 34.56
CA GLN A 231 65.51 -4.90 34.82
C GLN A 231 65.70 -5.69 33.51
N ARG A 232 66.93 -5.70 32.96
CA ARG A 232 67.26 -6.47 31.76
C ARG A 232 67.19 -7.98 32.05
N LYS A 233 66.62 -8.78 31.13
CA LYS A 233 66.67 -10.24 31.24
C LYS A 233 68.04 -10.72 30.83
N LEU A 234 68.60 -11.70 31.56
CA LEU A 234 69.95 -12.22 31.33
C LEU A 234 70.19 -12.70 29.88
N ARG A 235 69.13 -13.12 29.18
CA ARG A 235 69.18 -13.58 27.78
C ARG A 235 69.55 -12.46 26.80
N ASP A 236 69.19 -11.21 27.11
CA ASP A 236 69.45 -10.05 26.24
C ASP A 236 70.92 -9.59 26.31
N MET A 237 71.71 -10.11 27.27
CA MET A 237 73.15 -9.85 27.40
C MET A 237 74.02 -10.80 26.56
N PHE A 238 73.45 -11.90 26.04
CA PHE A 238 74.17 -12.92 25.27
C PHE A 238 73.52 -13.10 23.89
N SER A 239 73.56 -12.05 23.08
CA SER A 239 73.23 -12.10 21.65
C SER A 239 74.52 -12.31 20.84
N PRO A 240 74.58 -13.29 19.91
CA PRO A 240 75.76 -13.48 19.07
C PRO A 240 75.94 -12.30 18.10
N LEU A 241 77.19 -11.96 17.81
CA LEU A 241 77.54 -10.84 16.92
C LEU A 241 77.09 -11.14 15.49
N ASN A 242 76.30 -10.26 14.87
CA ASN A 242 75.87 -10.41 13.48
C ASN A 242 77.09 -10.38 12.54
N LYS A 243 77.35 -11.48 11.83
CA LYS A 243 78.12 -11.47 10.59
C LYS A 243 77.17 -11.13 9.44
N ASP A 244 77.29 -9.92 8.90
CA ASP A 244 77.19 -9.64 7.46
C ASP A 244 77.55 -8.17 7.19
N MET A 245 78.85 -7.92 6.95
CA MET A 245 79.39 -6.76 6.22
C MET A 245 80.85 -7.02 5.82
N GLY A 246 81.12 -7.11 4.51
CA GLY A 246 82.38 -6.67 3.87
C GLY A 246 83.74 -7.29 4.24
N MET A 247 84.07 -8.45 3.65
CA MET A 247 85.29 -8.72 2.85
C MET A 247 86.69 -8.22 3.32
N HIS A 248 87.57 -9.14 3.76
CA HIS A 248 88.87 -9.47 3.09
C HIS A 248 89.65 -10.63 3.75
N ASN A 249 90.21 -11.51 2.90
CA ASN A 249 91.41 -12.37 3.03
C ASN A 249 91.93 -12.84 4.40
N LEU A 250 91.92 -14.17 4.65
CA LEU A 250 93.13 -15.05 4.67
C LEU A 250 92.84 -16.48 5.19
N ASN A 251 93.41 -17.47 4.48
CA ASN A 251 93.76 -18.86 4.80
C ASN A 251 93.27 -19.52 6.11
N GLY A 252 92.76 -20.76 6.00
CA GLY A 252 92.83 -21.73 7.11
C GLY A 252 91.87 -22.93 7.03
N THR A 253 92.41 -24.08 6.64
CA THR A 253 91.99 -25.46 6.99
C THR A 253 91.21 -25.63 8.30
N GLY A 254 90.28 -26.58 8.44
CA GLY A 254 89.93 -27.69 7.54
C GLY A 254 88.71 -28.50 8.04
N ASP A 255 88.46 -29.63 7.39
CA ASP A 255 87.29 -30.51 7.57
C ASP A 255 87.63 -31.79 8.38
N ILE A 256 86.61 -32.60 8.65
CA ILE A 256 86.60 -34.04 8.97
C ILE A 256 86.70 -34.51 10.46
N GLU A 257 85.54 -35.01 10.89
CA GLU A 257 85.23 -36.19 11.74
C GLU A 257 85.37 -36.21 13.28
N ASP A 258 84.28 -36.75 13.87
CA ASP A 258 84.14 -37.68 15.01
C ASP A 258 84.81 -37.37 16.37
N LEU A 259 84.16 -37.56 17.54
CA LEU A 259 83.71 -38.87 18.05
C LEU A 259 82.70 -38.71 19.23
N LEU A 260 81.69 -39.60 19.27
CA LEU A 260 81.00 -40.17 20.47
C LEU A 260 80.33 -39.22 21.51
N THR A 261 78.99 -39.04 21.51
CA THR A 261 77.89 -39.92 22.03
C THR A 261 77.66 -39.98 23.56
N SER A 262 76.49 -39.50 24.01
CA SER A 262 75.61 -40.10 25.06
C SER A 262 74.28 -39.29 25.10
N ASP A 263 73.15 -39.79 24.57
CA ASP A 263 72.07 -40.54 25.27
C ASP A 263 71.32 -39.68 26.34
N LYS A 264 70.00 -39.45 26.38
CA LYS A 264 68.76 -40.16 25.90
C LYS A 264 67.75 -39.13 25.34
N GLY A 265 66.96 -39.41 24.29
CA GLY A 265 65.63 -40.08 24.33
C GLY A 265 64.47 -39.07 24.51
N LEU A 266 63.31 -39.10 23.83
CA LEU A 266 62.71 -40.05 22.88
C LEU A 266 61.65 -39.32 22.01
N ARG A 267 61.60 -39.62 20.69
CA ARG A 267 60.40 -39.48 19.84
C ARG A 267 60.11 -40.84 19.20
N LYS A 268 58.85 -41.27 19.13
CA LYS A 268 58.41 -42.31 18.18
C LYS A 268 56.98 -42.08 17.69
N THR A 269 56.78 -42.43 16.43
CA THR A 269 55.49 -42.55 15.74
C THR A 269 55.02 -44.01 15.74
N THR A 270 53.69 -44.20 15.75
CA THR A 270 52.92 -45.35 15.20
C THR A 270 53.33 -46.80 15.54
N ALA A 271 52.47 -47.50 16.30
CA ALA A 271 51.68 -48.67 15.85
C ALA A 271 51.23 -49.58 17.03
N SER A 272 49.98 -50.08 17.02
CA SER A 272 49.60 -51.45 17.46
C SER A 272 48.11 -51.79 17.25
N HIS A 273 47.83 -53.08 16.96
CA HIS A 273 46.52 -53.75 17.01
C HIS A 273 46.28 -54.41 18.39
N GLY A 274 45.05 -54.89 18.65
CA GLY A 274 44.72 -55.83 19.73
C GLY A 274 43.31 -55.60 20.33
N PHE A 275 42.21 -56.08 19.74
CA PHE A 275 41.58 -57.42 19.90
C PHE A 275 41.20 -57.85 21.33
N ASN A 276 39.88 -57.90 21.60
CA ASN A 276 39.13 -59.06 22.15
C ASN A 276 37.60 -58.76 22.06
N ILE A 277 36.84 -59.53 21.27
CA ILE A 277 35.91 -60.63 21.68
C ILE A 277 34.72 -60.13 22.55
N GLY A 278 33.44 -60.26 22.15
CA GLY A 278 32.88 -60.81 20.90
C GLY A 278 31.34 -60.87 20.91
N LYS A 279 30.74 -61.45 19.84
CA LYS A 279 29.47 -62.22 19.72
C LYS A 279 28.21 -61.85 20.55
N GLU A 280 26.97 -61.95 20.06
CA GLU A 280 26.34 -62.16 18.73
C GLU A 280 24.79 -62.07 18.92
N ASN A 281 24.01 -62.11 17.84
CA ASN A 281 22.57 -62.49 17.76
C ASN A 281 21.44 -61.49 18.15
N HIS A 282 20.50 -61.35 17.20
CA HIS A 282 19.08 -61.08 17.46
C HIS A 282 18.41 -62.25 18.21
N PRO A 283 17.25 -62.04 18.86
CA PRO A 283 16.03 -62.58 18.26
C PRO A 283 14.73 -61.76 18.48
N ASN A 284 13.67 -62.20 17.80
CA ASN A 284 12.27 -61.76 17.95
C ASN A 284 11.70 -61.98 19.37
N GLY A 285 10.61 -61.27 19.71
CA GLY A 285 9.63 -61.78 20.67
C GLY A 285 8.83 -60.73 21.45
N SER A 286 7.54 -60.59 21.15
CA SER A 286 6.51 -60.28 22.16
C SER A 286 6.33 -61.52 23.05
N PRO A 287 5.83 -61.45 24.32
CA PRO A 287 4.52 -60.85 24.63
C PRO A 287 4.30 -60.22 26.04
N SER A 288 3.17 -59.50 26.14
CA SER A 288 2.18 -59.47 27.23
C SER A 288 2.59 -59.54 28.72
N ALA A 289 2.06 -58.59 29.51
CA ALA A 289 1.08 -58.83 30.60
C ALA A 289 1.31 -57.99 31.87
N LYS A 290 0.22 -57.31 32.29
CA LYS A 290 -0.28 -57.19 33.69
C LYS A 290 0.69 -56.61 34.74
N ALA A 291 0.36 -55.42 35.27
CA ALA A 291 -0.36 -55.27 36.55
C ALA A 291 0.62 -54.82 37.66
N SER A 292 0.23 -54.20 38.78
CA SER A 292 -0.97 -53.45 39.16
C SER A 292 -0.70 -52.82 40.54
N LEU A 293 -1.38 -51.72 40.87
CA LEU A 293 -1.38 -51.05 42.20
C LEU A 293 -0.02 -50.51 42.69
N GLY A 294 0.05 -49.42 43.45
CA GLY A 294 -1.00 -48.44 43.78
C GLY A 294 -0.86 -47.83 45.17
N HIS A 295 -1.12 -46.52 45.26
CA HIS A 295 -1.56 -45.82 46.47
C HIS A 295 -0.50 -45.59 47.59
N CYS A 296 -0.54 -44.52 48.42
CA CYS A 296 -1.51 -43.41 48.58
C CYS A 296 -0.92 -42.23 49.42
N LYS A 297 -1.72 -41.15 49.58
CA LYS A 297 -1.67 -40.05 50.59
C LYS A 297 -0.68 -38.90 50.28
N ASN A 298 -0.91 -37.60 50.57
CA ASN A 298 -2.04 -36.79 51.12
C ASN A 298 -1.67 -35.28 50.93
N GLN A 299 -2.50 -34.23 51.03
CA GLN A 299 -3.97 -34.01 50.94
C GLN A 299 -4.27 -32.48 50.89
N GLN A 300 -5.28 -32.02 50.12
CA GLN A 300 -5.99 -30.70 50.27
C GLN A 300 -5.18 -29.39 49.97
N LYS A 301 -5.73 -28.24 49.53
CA LYS A 301 -7.10 -27.85 49.10
C LYS A 301 -7.07 -26.60 48.16
N SER A 302 -7.97 -26.60 47.17
CA SER A 302 -8.55 -25.50 46.37
C SER A 302 -8.16 -24.02 46.56
N VAL A 303 -7.91 -23.29 45.44
CA VAL A 303 -8.77 -22.18 44.94
C VAL A 303 -8.84 -22.24 43.40
N ILE A 304 -9.94 -21.76 42.83
CA ILE A 304 -10.42 -21.93 41.45
C ILE A 304 -9.58 -21.16 40.40
N ARG A 305 -9.30 -21.80 39.25
CA ARG A 305 -8.83 -21.17 38.00
C ARG A 305 -9.70 -21.68 36.84
N SER A 306 -10.27 -20.78 36.04
CA SER A 306 -11.19 -21.13 34.95
C SER A 306 -10.46 -21.37 33.62
N ASN A 307 -10.34 -22.66 33.27
CA ASN A 307 -10.32 -23.25 31.93
C ASN A 307 -9.81 -22.43 30.72
N GLU A 308 -8.57 -22.70 30.30
CA GLU A 308 -8.26 -22.99 28.89
C GLU A 308 -7.45 -24.30 28.81
N PRO A 309 -7.77 -25.24 27.90
CA PRO A 309 -7.08 -26.53 27.84
C PRO A 309 -5.81 -26.45 26.98
N LEU A 310 -4.66 -26.64 27.63
CA LEU A 310 -3.46 -27.14 26.94
C LEU A 310 -3.82 -28.51 26.31
N ARG A 311 -3.58 -28.66 25.00
CA ARG A 311 -3.69 -29.96 24.32
C ARG A 311 -2.36 -30.37 23.72
N ASP A 312 -2.10 -31.66 23.88
CA ASP A 312 -0.94 -32.41 23.44
C ASP A 312 -1.08 -32.73 21.94
N ASP A 313 -0.07 -32.41 21.14
CA ASP A 313 -0.09 -32.54 19.66
C ASP A 313 0.09 -34.00 19.18
N SER A 314 0.19 -34.97 20.09
CA SER A 314 0.50 -36.39 19.80
C SER A 314 -0.72 -37.28 19.50
N ALA A 315 -1.96 -36.78 19.64
CA ALA A 315 -3.18 -37.60 19.52
C ALA A 315 -3.84 -37.63 18.12
N ASP A 316 -3.42 -36.77 17.18
CA ASP A 316 -4.17 -36.46 15.95
C ASP A 316 -3.87 -37.37 14.74
N GLU A 317 -3.09 -38.46 14.90
CA GLU A 317 -2.72 -39.38 13.80
C GLU A 317 -3.58 -40.67 13.68
N ILE A 318 -4.47 -40.98 14.63
CA ILE A 318 -5.22 -42.25 14.64
C ILE A 318 -6.75 -42.05 14.56
N VAL A 319 -7.22 -41.56 13.41
CA VAL A 319 -8.60 -41.78 12.96
C VAL A 319 -8.56 -42.29 11.53
N ASP A 320 -8.78 -43.59 11.36
CA ASP A 320 -8.81 -44.21 10.03
C ASP A 320 -10.10 -43.80 9.29
N ARG A 321 -9.93 -43.47 8.01
CA ARG A 321 -11.00 -43.02 7.10
C ARG A 321 -12.09 -44.09 6.92
N SER A 322 -11.73 -45.37 7.11
CA SER A 322 -12.62 -46.52 6.99
C SER A 322 -13.56 -46.71 8.18
N THR A 323 -13.15 -46.27 9.38
CA THR A 323 -13.84 -46.60 10.64
C THR A 323 -14.61 -45.43 11.25
N ASP A 324 -14.11 -44.19 11.13
CA ASP A 324 -14.86 -42.99 11.45
C ASP A 324 -14.56 -41.84 10.48
N TYR A 325 -15.35 -41.78 9.41
CA TYR A 325 -15.28 -40.70 8.42
C TYR A 325 -15.64 -39.33 9.02
N GLN A 326 -16.51 -39.27 10.04
CA GLN A 326 -17.00 -38.01 10.59
C GLN A 326 -15.97 -37.38 11.54
N GLY A 327 -15.38 -38.16 12.45
CA GLY A 327 -14.25 -37.74 13.28
C GLY A 327 -13.03 -37.34 12.43
N TRP A 328 -12.71 -38.13 11.39
CA TRP A 328 -11.66 -37.77 10.42
C TRP A 328 -11.96 -36.45 9.71
N LEU A 329 -13.20 -36.25 9.26
CA LEU A 329 -13.63 -35.04 8.57
C LEU A 329 -13.62 -33.82 9.50
N GLU A 330 -13.95 -33.96 10.78
CA GLU A 330 -13.83 -32.88 11.77
C GLU A 330 -12.38 -32.51 12.07
N ALA A 331 -11.51 -33.49 12.30
CA ALA A 331 -10.07 -33.27 12.47
C ALA A 331 -9.49 -32.58 11.22
N ARG A 332 -9.85 -33.04 10.01
CA ARG A 332 -9.42 -32.41 8.76
C ARG A 332 -10.01 -31.02 8.54
N LYS A 333 -11.28 -30.77 8.86
CA LYS A 333 -11.89 -29.42 8.82
C LYS A 333 -11.19 -28.47 9.79
N ARG A 334 -10.83 -28.93 10.99
CA ARG A 334 -10.08 -28.17 12.01
C ARG A 334 -8.68 -27.83 11.51
N LYS A 335 -7.94 -28.81 10.96
CA LYS A 335 -6.62 -28.62 10.32
C LYS A 335 -6.68 -27.73 9.08
N TRP A 336 -7.70 -27.85 8.24
CA TRP A 336 -7.92 -26.97 7.08
C TRP A 336 -8.30 -25.55 7.47
N LYS A 337 -9.09 -25.35 8.54
CA LYS A 337 -9.39 -24.03 9.09
C LYS A 337 -8.10 -23.38 9.57
N TYR A 338 -7.28 -24.07 10.37
CA TYR A 338 -5.96 -23.61 10.81
C TYR A 338 -5.04 -23.25 9.63
N VAL A 339 -4.90 -24.13 8.63
CA VAL A 339 -4.07 -23.87 7.43
C VAL A 339 -4.61 -22.71 6.58
N ARG A 340 -5.93 -22.50 6.55
CA ARG A 340 -6.56 -21.35 5.87
C ARG A 340 -6.28 -20.05 6.62
N GLU A 341 -6.38 -20.06 7.95
CA GLU A 341 -6.02 -18.94 8.82
C GLU A 341 -4.53 -18.57 8.61
N GLN A 342 -3.64 -19.56 8.61
CA GLN A 342 -2.22 -19.39 8.30
C GLN A 342 -1.98 -18.81 6.90
N LYS A 343 -2.71 -19.26 5.87
CA LYS A 343 -2.62 -18.67 4.52
C LYS A 343 -3.18 -17.24 4.45
N LYS A 344 -4.20 -16.90 5.23
CA LYS A 344 -4.73 -15.53 5.35
C LYS A 344 -3.69 -14.60 5.99
N ARG A 345 -3.10 -15.03 7.12
CA ARG A 345 -2.02 -14.31 7.81
C ARG A 345 -0.82 -14.05 6.91
N ARG A 346 -0.40 -15.03 6.10
CA ARG A 346 0.68 -14.85 5.11
C ARG A 346 0.37 -13.83 4.03
N ARG A 347 -0.87 -13.74 3.55
CA ARG A 347 -1.26 -12.72 2.55
C ARG A 347 -1.21 -11.31 3.13
N LEU A 348 -1.56 -11.16 4.40
CA LEU A 348 -1.46 -9.89 5.13
C LEU A 348 0.01 -9.52 5.38
N GLY A 349 0.83 -10.44 5.87
CA GLY A 349 2.27 -10.21 6.09
C GLY A 349 3.08 -9.99 4.80
N ALA A 350 2.73 -10.66 3.70
CA ALA A 350 3.39 -10.47 2.41
C ALA A 350 3.03 -9.14 1.74
N ALA A 351 1.85 -8.59 2.02
CA ALA A 351 1.47 -7.24 1.58
C ALA A 351 2.28 -6.16 2.31
N ALA A 352 2.55 -6.35 3.62
CA ALA A 352 3.35 -5.44 4.43
C ALA A 352 4.85 -5.42 4.06
N SER A 353 5.37 -6.48 3.42
CA SER A 353 6.78 -6.58 3.00
C SER A 353 7.04 -6.15 1.55
N SER A 354 6.13 -5.38 0.94
CA SER A 354 6.18 -4.97 -0.47
C SER A 354 6.69 -3.53 -0.70
N GLU A 355 7.19 -2.85 0.33
CA GLU A 355 7.79 -1.51 0.21
C GLU A 355 9.32 -1.56 0.37
N GLY A 356 10.03 -1.52 -0.76
CA GLY A 356 11.48 -1.43 -0.84
C GLY A 356 11.95 -1.34 -2.29
N PRO A 357 12.85 -0.43 -2.66
CA PRO A 357 13.13 -0.12 -4.07
C PRO A 357 13.96 -1.20 -4.77
N SER A 358 13.50 -1.55 -5.98
CA SER A 358 14.28 -2.10 -7.10
C SER A 358 15.36 -3.18 -6.81
N ASN A 359 14.99 -4.45 -6.98
CA ASN A 359 15.92 -5.45 -7.53
C ASN A 359 15.20 -6.62 -8.25
N ASN A 360 14.58 -6.31 -9.39
CA ASN A 360 13.90 -7.27 -10.26
C ASN A 360 14.90 -8.17 -11.03
N LEU A 361 15.45 -9.21 -10.38
CA LEU A 361 16.33 -10.17 -11.07
C LEU A 361 16.21 -11.66 -10.67
N PHE A 362 15.35 -12.05 -9.72
CA PHE A 362 15.34 -13.43 -9.17
C PHE A 362 14.01 -14.20 -9.16
N SER A 363 12.99 -13.78 -9.92
CA SER A 363 11.73 -14.56 -10.11
C SER A 363 11.65 -15.34 -11.43
N ALA A 364 12.77 -15.56 -12.12
CA ALA A 364 12.82 -16.15 -13.47
C ALA A 364 13.72 -17.38 -13.59
N ARG A 365 13.62 -18.36 -12.67
CA ARG A 365 14.01 -19.76 -12.92
C ARG A 365 13.44 -20.71 -11.85
N ASN A 366 13.13 -21.93 -12.26
CA ASN A 366 12.75 -23.10 -11.44
C ASN A 366 11.31 -23.14 -10.89
N VAL A 367 10.32 -23.15 -11.78
CA VAL A 367 9.08 -23.95 -11.58
C VAL A 367 8.95 -24.96 -12.72
N SER A 368 9.91 -25.89 -12.78
CA SER A 368 9.84 -27.08 -13.62
C SER A 368 9.60 -28.31 -12.74
N GLN A 369 8.57 -29.08 -13.08
CA GLN A 369 8.23 -30.40 -12.54
C GLN A 369 7.75 -30.45 -11.07
N LEU A 370 6.43 -30.48 -10.90
CA LEU A 370 5.75 -31.42 -10.00
C LEU A 370 4.40 -31.81 -10.64
N HIS A 371 4.25 -33.08 -11.01
CA HIS A 371 3.07 -33.58 -11.73
C HIS A 371 1.94 -33.95 -10.75
N GLY A 372 0.73 -33.42 -10.99
CA GLY A 372 -0.46 -33.80 -10.21
C GLY A 372 -1.67 -32.87 -10.45
N ASN A 373 -2.55 -33.25 -11.38
CA ASN A 373 -3.94 -32.80 -11.59
C ASN A 373 -4.30 -31.29 -11.64
N SER A 374 -3.36 -30.34 -11.54
CA SER A 374 -3.66 -28.90 -11.63
C SER A 374 -4.02 -28.42 -13.06
N ARG A 375 -3.72 -29.23 -14.08
CA ARG A 375 -3.69 -28.84 -15.51
C ARG A 375 -5.04 -28.43 -16.12
N ASN A 376 -6.17 -28.92 -15.59
CA ASN A 376 -7.49 -28.69 -16.20
C ASN A 376 -8.24 -27.46 -15.66
N ARG A 377 -7.80 -26.89 -14.53
CA ARG A 377 -8.42 -25.66 -13.97
C ARG A 377 -7.69 -24.41 -14.42
N SER A 378 -6.35 -24.43 -14.50
CA SER A 378 -5.56 -23.29 -14.96
C SER A 378 -5.90 -22.90 -16.40
N THR A 379 -6.12 -23.86 -17.29
CA THR A 379 -6.45 -23.62 -18.71
C THR A 379 -7.82 -22.96 -18.94
N PHE A 380 -8.75 -23.05 -17.98
CA PHE A 380 -10.04 -22.36 -18.06
C PHE A 380 -9.91 -20.89 -17.67
N PHE A 381 -9.31 -20.61 -16.49
CA PHE A 381 -9.04 -19.23 -16.06
C PHE A 381 -8.13 -18.51 -17.05
N GLN A 382 -7.08 -19.17 -17.54
CA GLN A 382 -6.15 -18.60 -18.53
C GLN A 382 -6.83 -18.26 -19.87
N LYS A 383 -7.93 -18.93 -20.24
CA LYS A 383 -8.73 -18.54 -21.43
C LYS A 383 -9.59 -17.30 -21.16
N GLN A 384 -10.19 -17.19 -19.98
CA GLN A 384 -10.97 -16.00 -19.58
C GLN A 384 -10.08 -14.79 -19.30
N GLU A 385 -8.88 -15.00 -18.77
CA GLU A 385 -7.85 -13.96 -18.61
C GLU A 385 -7.41 -13.41 -19.97
N LEU A 386 -7.28 -14.26 -21.00
CA LEU A 386 -6.87 -13.83 -22.33
C LEU A 386 -7.88 -12.94 -23.07
N SER A 387 -9.17 -12.93 -22.72
CA SER A 387 -10.12 -11.97 -23.31
C SER A 387 -9.81 -10.55 -22.86
N LEU A 388 -9.55 -10.34 -21.57
CA LEU A 388 -9.18 -9.03 -21.00
C LEU A 388 -7.92 -8.41 -21.65
N PHE A 389 -6.92 -9.21 -22.05
CA PHE A 389 -5.73 -8.71 -22.74
C PHE A 389 -5.93 -8.41 -24.24
N ARG A 390 -7.10 -8.73 -24.81
CA ARG A 390 -7.37 -8.65 -26.26
C ARG A 390 -8.54 -7.72 -26.60
N SER A 391 -9.62 -7.81 -25.82
CA SER A 391 -10.84 -7.06 -26.03
C SER A 391 -10.74 -5.64 -25.46
N HIS A 392 -11.72 -4.80 -25.82
CA HIS A 392 -11.99 -3.58 -25.07
C HIS A 392 -12.70 -3.93 -23.75
N TRP A 393 -12.44 -3.13 -22.73
CA TRP A 393 -13.05 -3.22 -21.41
C TRP A 393 -14.20 -2.23 -21.35
N GLN A 394 -15.42 -2.70 -21.11
CA GLN A 394 -16.58 -1.84 -20.86
C GLN A 394 -16.75 -1.70 -19.36
N ILE A 395 -16.38 -0.55 -18.80
CA ILE A 395 -16.40 -0.30 -17.35
C ILE A 395 -17.81 0.12 -16.95
N ILE A 396 -18.49 -0.72 -16.16
CA ILE A 396 -19.83 -0.44 -15.64
C ILE A 396 -19.76 0.49 -14.42
N GLN A 397 -18.87 0.18 -13.48
CA GLN A 397 -18.72 0.93 -12.23
C GLN A 397 -17.31 0.75 -11.66
N LEU A 398 -16.70 1.84 -11.22
CA LEU A 398 -15.58 1.89 -10.28
C LEU A 398 -16.18 1.95 -8.88
N ALA A 399 -15.86 0.99 -8.00
CA ALA A 399 -16.31 0.98 -6.61
C ALA A 399 -15.11 1.15 -5.67
N PRO A 400 -15.15 2.02 -4.65
CA PRO A 400 -14.04 2.19 -3.71
C PRO A 400 -13.79 0.91 -2.91
N SER A 401 -12.52 0.61 -2.64
CA SER A 401 -12.09 -0.49 -1.78
C SER A 401 -11.92 -0.04 -0.32
N THR A 402 -11.61 -0.99 0.58
CA THR A 402 -11.18 -0.68 1.95
C THR A 402 -9.76 -0.11 2.03
N LEU A 403 -8.96 -0.29 0.97
CA LEU A 403 -7.61 0.29 0.84
C LEU A 403 -7.71 1.59 0.04
N PRO A 404 -7.20 2.73 0.54
CA PRO A 404 -7.29 4.01 -0.16
C PRO A 404 -6.41 3.98 -1.42
N GLY A 405 -6.85 4.66 -2.48
CA GLY A 405 -6.22 4.57 -3.81
C GLY A 405 -6.49 3.26 -4.56
N ARG A 406 -7.15 2.27 -3.96
CA ARG A 406 -7.56 1.04 -4.66
C ARG A 406 -9.06 1.02 -4.91
N PHE A 407 -9.43 0.73 -6.15
CA PHE A 407 -10.82 0.62 -6.60
C PHE A 407 -11.08 -0.78 -7.17
N PHE A 408 -12.33 -1.21 -7.21
CA PHE A 408 -12.79 -2.37 -7.95
C PHE A 408 -13.58 -1.91 -9.17
N ALA A 409 -13.01 -2.12 -10.36
CA ALA A 409 -13.73 -1.94 -11.61
C ALA A 409 -14.57 -3.18 -11.93
N TRP A 410 -15.86 -2.96 -12.14
CA TRP A 410 -16.75 -3.92 -12.78
C TRP A 410 -16.65 -3.76 -14.28
N VAL A 411 -16.05 -4.74 -14.96
CA VAL A 411 -15.71 -4.68 -16.38
C VAL A 411 -16.43 -5.79 -17.14
N VAL A 412 -17.05 -5.45 -18.27
CA VAL A 412 -17.56 -6.44 -19.23
C VAL A 412 -16.62 -6.55 -20.42
N ALA A 413 -16.12 -7.77 -20.67
CA ALA A 413 -15.18 -8.10 -21.74
C ALA A 413 -15.64 -9.40 -22.42
N GLU A 414 -15.86 -9.36 -23.74
CA GLU A 414 -16.40 -10.49 -24.54
C GLU A 414 -17.65 -11.15 -23.93
N GLY A 415 -18.55 -10.34 -23.34
CA GLY A 415 -19.78 -10.81 -22.71
C GLY A 415 -19.61 -11.39 -21.29
N ILE A 416 -18.40 -11.42 -20.74
CA ILE A 416 -18.11 -11.89 -19.37
C ILE A 416 -17.88 -10.68 -18.46
N MET A 417 -18.49 -10.68 -17.27
CA MET A 417 -18.27 -9.67 -16.24
C MET A 417 -17.15 -10.07 -15.27
N PHE A 418 -16.22 -9.16 -15.03
CA PHE A 418 -15.10 -9.31 -14.10
C PHE A 418 -15.13 -8.21 -13.02
N LYS A 419 -14.69 -8.55 -11.81
CA LYS A 419 -14.42 -7.60 -10.72
C LYS A 419 -12.90 -7.45 -10.58
N ILE A 420 -12.35 -6.37 -11.11
CA ILE A 420 -10.91 -6.18 -11.29
C ILE A 420 -10.41 -5.11 -10.31
N PRO A 421 -9.40 -5.39 -9.46
CA PRO A 421 -8.77 -4.35 -8.66
C PRO A 421 -7.91 -3.42 -9.54
N ILE A 422 -8.15 -2.11 -9.45
CA ILE A 422 -7.35 -1.05 -10.07
C ILE A 422 -6.69 -0.21 -8.97
N ASN A 423 -5.40 0.10 -9.14
CA ASN A 423 -4.63 1.01 -8.33
C ASN A 423 -4.63 2.38 -9.02
N VAL A 424 -5.17 3.39 -8.35
CA VAL A 424 -5.22 4.78 -8.80
C VAL A 424 -4.18 5.56 -8.00
N PRO A 425 -3.08 6.01 -8.61
CA PRO A 425 -2.09 6.82 -7.92
C PRO A 425 -2.61 8.23 -7.68
N ARG A 426 -2.04 8.88 -6.66
CA ARG A 426 -2.14 10.33 -6.48
C ARG A 426 -1.12 10.99 -7.41
N VAL A 427 -1.57 11.94 -8.21
CA VAL A 427 -0.72 12.78 -9.06
C VAL A 427 -0.94 14.22 -8.63
N PHE A 428 0.14 14.96 -8.39
CA PHE A 428 0.10 16.38 -8.02
C PHE A 428 1.35 17.08 -8.58
N TYR A 429 1.32 18.40 -8.65
CA TYR A 429 2.40 19.21 -9.25
C TYR A 429 2.99 20.18 -8.26
N LEU A 430 4.30 20.10 -8.03
CA LEU A 430 5.07 21.03 -7.20
C LEU A 430 5.72 22.09 -8.11
N ASN A 431 5.42 23.37 -7.90
CA ASN A 431 6.10 24.48 -8.57
C ASN A 431 7.16 25.07 -7.63
N SER A 432 8.44 24.98 -7.98
CA SER A 432 9.53 25.57 -7.17
C SER A 432 10.37 26.55 -7.97
N LYS A 433 10.77 27.64 -7.30
CA LYS A 433 11.69 28.67 -7.81
C LYS A 433 13.14 28.18 -7.78
N ALA A 434 13.50 27.31 -6.85
CA ALA A 434 14.84 26.75 -6.75
C ALA A 434 15.12 25.75 -7.89
N PRO A 435 16.37 25.65 -8.37
CA PRO A 435 16.77 24.58 -9.28
C PRO A 435 16.74 23.24 -8.55
N ILE A 436 16.08 22.25 -9.15
CA ILE A 436 15.91 20.91 -8.58
C ILE A 436 17.27 20.21 -8.51
N THR A 437 17.65 19.74 -7.33
CA THR A 437 18.75 18.76 -7.16
C THR A 437 18.27 17.36 -7.57
N ASP A 438 19.16 16.55 -8.15
CA ASP A 438 18.85 15.20 -8.71
C ASP A 438 18.26 14.18 -7.70
N GLU A 439 18.09 14.57 -6.44
CA GLU A 439 17.57 13.74 -5.34
C GLU A 439 16.04 13.83 -5.17
N PHE A 440 15.35 14.79 -5.81
CA PHE A 440 13.91 14.99 -5.61
C PHE A 440 13.05 13.97 -6.41
N PRO A 441 12.09 13.27 -5.78
CA PRO A 441 11.28 12.26 -6.46
C PRO A 441 10.19 12.89 -7.34
N GLY A 442 10.44 13.01 -8.64
CA GLY A 442 9.42 13.43 -9.60
C GLY A 442 9.97 13.67 -11.01
N ARG A 443 9.08 14.02 -11.94
CA ARG A 443 9.43 14.31 -13.33
C ARG A 443 9.20 15.79 -13.63
N ARG A 444 10.20 16.49 -14.17
CA ARG A 444 10.00 17.86 -14.66
C ARG A 444 9.04 17.87 -15.85
N VAL A 445 8.01 18.69 -15.78
CA VAL A 445 6.98 18.86 -16.81
C VAL A 445 6.80 20.34 -17.18
N LYS A 446 6.03 20.59 -18.24
CA LYS A 446 5.59 21.93 -18.63
C LYS A 446 4.07 21.89 -18.77
N LYS A 447 3.37 22.61 -17.90
CA LYS A 447 1.91 22.78 -17.93
C LYS A 447 1.56 24.23 -17.64
N ILE A 448 0.35 24.63 -18.05
CA ILE A 448 -0.22 25.95 -17.77
C ILE A 448 -0.86 25.87 -16.37
N LEU A 449 -0.44 26.75 -15.46
CA LEU A 449 -0.98 26.82 -14.11
C LEU A 449 -2.29 27.63 -14.07
N PRO A 450 -3.16 27.41 -13.08
CA PRO A 450 -4.39 28.19 -12.91
C PRO A 450 -4.08 29.69 -12.72
N HIS A 451 -5.02 30.56 -13.12
CA HIS A 451 -4.90 32.03 -12.94
C HIS A 451 -3.56 32.61 -13.43
N GLY A 452 -3.03 32.10 -14.55
CA GLY A 452 -1.83 32.65 -15.19
C GLY A 452 -0.54 32.57 -14.36
N LYS A 453 -0.50 31.79 -13.27
CA LYS A 453 0.65 31.70 -12.37
C LYS A 453 1.94 31.31 -13.13
N PRO A 454 3.10 31.93 -12.81
CA PRO A 454 4.35 31.64 -13.50
C PRO A 454 4.85 30.22 -13.18
N SER A 455 5.00 29.40 -14.23
CA SER A 455 5.63 28.08 -14.11
C SER A 455 7.16 28.22 -14.05
N PHE A 456 7.75 27.90 -12.90
CA PHE A 456 9.20 27.87 -12.69
C PHE A 456 9.73 26.46 -12.98
N ASN A 457 10.09 25.69 -11.95
CA ASN A 457 10.41 24.28 -12.05
C ASN A 457 9.22 23.45 -11.59
N LEU A 458 8.32 23.14 -12.53
CA LEU A 458 7.14 22.31 -12.27
C LEU A 458 7.52 20.82 -12.30
N ILE A 459 7.23 20.12 -11.21
CA ILE A 459 7.51 18.70 -11.00
C ILE A 459 6.20 17.94 -10.87
N GLU A 460 5.97 16.97 -11.75
CA GLU A 460 4.92 15.96 -11.59
C GLU A 460 5.40 14.90 -10.59
N VAL A 461 4.65 14.73 -9.51
CA VAL A 461 4.92 13.75 -8.46
C VAL A 461 3.81 12.72 -8.47
N VAL A 462 4.18 11.44 -8.55
CA VAL A 462 3.25 10.29 -8.61
C VAL A 462 3.51 9.39 -7.41
N THR A 463 2.56 9.30 -6.48
CA THR A 463 2.67 8.51 -5.25
C THR A 463 1.43 7.65 -5.00
N SER A 464 1.51 6.72 -4.06
CA SER A 464 0.30 6.03 -3.57
C SER A 464 -0.50 6.96 -2.66
N GLU A 465 -1.82 6.80 -2.63
CA GLU A 465 -2.70 7.55 -1.72
C GLU A 465 -2.37 7.28 -0.24
N GLU A 466 -1.85 6.09 0.09
CA GLU A 466 -1.37 5.75 1.44
C GLU A 466 -0.15 6.58 1.82
N GLN A 467 0.85 6.68 0.93
CA GLN A 467 2.03 7.52 1.14
C GLN A 467 1.67 9.00 1.18
N PHE A 468 0.83 9.49 0.26
CA PHE A 468 0.36 10.88 0.25
C PHE A 468 -0.30 11.28 1.58
N ARG A 469 -1.15 10.41 2.16
CA ARG A 469 -1.76 10.66 3.47
C ARG A 469 -0.76 10.63 4.62
N ALA A 470 0.21 9.71 4.60
CA ALA A 470 1.27 9.65 5.60
C ALA A 470 2.19 10.89 5.55
N GLU A 471 2.48 11.38 4.35
CA GLU A 471 3.38 12.50 4.08
C GLU A 471 2.68 13.85 3.98
N GLY A 472 1.36 13.93 4.14
CA GLY A 472 0.60 15.19 4.09
C GLY A 472 1.13 16.27 5.05
N ARG A 473 1.71 15.89 6.20
CA ARG A 473 2.40 16.82 7.11
C ARG A 473 3.74 17.34 6.58
N LYS A 474 4.45 16.57 5.75
CA LYS A 474 5.65 17.03 5.02
C LYS A 474 5.26 17.95 3.87
N LEU A 475 4.22 17.60 3.11
CA LEU A 475 3.71 18.45 2.02
C LEU A 475 3.24 19.82 2.53
N ALA A 476 2.56 19.86 3.68
CA ALA A 476 2.21 21.11 4.37
C ALA A 476 3.44 21.91 4.85
N ALA A 477 4.56 21.24 5.17
CA ALA A 477 5.82 21.91 5.49
C ALA A 477 6.53 22.45 4.24
N HIS A 478 6.51 21.72 3.11
CA HIS A 478 7.01 22.20 1.83
C HIS A 478 6.23 23.43 1.31
N LEU A 479 4.91 23.49 1.53
CA LEU A 479 4.11 24.70 1.26
C LEU A 479 4.54 25.93 2.09
N ALA A 480 5.31 25.75 3.16
CA ALA A 480 5.86 26.83 3.98
C ALA A 480 7.32 27.17 3.63
N GLU A 481 7.95 26.49 2.66
CA GLU A 481 9.30 26.79 2.19
C GLU A 481 9.26 27.96 1.18
N PRO A 482 10.10 29.01 1.32
CA PRO A 482 10.04 30.20 0.46
C PRO A 482 10.40 29.95 -1.01
N ASP A 483 11.10 28.83 -1.27
CA ASP A 483 11.47 28.36 -2.60
C ASP A 483 10.34 27.59 -3.31
N VAL A 484 9.28 27.21 -2.60
CA VAL A 484 8.07 26.61 -3.18
C VAL A 484 7.07 27.73 -3.49
N GLU A 485 6.55 27.74 -4.71
CA GLU A 485 5.49 28.67 -5.12
C GLU A 485 4.11 28.09 -4.83
N GLY A 486 3.92 26.79 -5.05
CA GLY A 486 2.67 26.11 -4.75
C GLY A 486 2.67 24.62 -5.10
N ILE A 487 1.66 23.91 -4.58
CA ILE A 487 1.38 22.49 -4.88
C ILE A 487 -0.05 22.34 -5.40
N TYR A 488 -0.21 21.87 -6.63
CA TYR A 488 -1.46 21.84 -7.39
C TYR A 488 -1.97 20.40 -7.63
N GLU A 489 -3.28 20.25 -7.92
CA GLU A 489 -4.00 18.96 -8.09
C GLU A 489 -4.01 18.04 -6.84
N THR A 490 -3.74 18.60 -5.66
CA THR A 490 -3.77 17.87 -4.39
C THR A 490 -5.18 17.40 -4.01
N LYS A 491 -6.20 18.21 -4.32
CA LYS A 491 -7.59 17.98 -3.88
C LYS A 491 -8.46 17.13 -4.81
N ILE A 492 -7.98 16.75 -6.00
CA ILE A 492 -8.80 16.03 -7.00
C ILE A 492 -9.30 14.68 -6.45
N PRO A 493 -10.59 14.33 -6.60
CA PRO A 493 -11.09 13.01 -6.21
C PRO A 493 -10.45 11.91 -7.07
N LEU A 494 -9.91 10.86 -6.43
CA LEU A 494 -9.27 9.75 -7.17
C LEU A 494 -10.25 9.01 -8.10
N GLU A 495 -11.53 8.95 -7.72
CA GLU A 495 -12.58 8.38 -8.57
C GLU A 495 -12.78 9.21 -9.84
N LEU A 496 -12.80 10.55 -9.72
CA LEU A 496 -12.85 11.46 -10.86
C LEU A 496 -11.60 11.34 -11.72
N ASN A 497 -10.39 11.37 -11.14
CA ASN A 497 -9.13 11.21 -11.88
C ASN A 497 -9.12 9.90 -12.69
N ALA A 498 -9.59 8.79 -12.12
CA ALA A 498 -9.75 7.54 -12.86
C ALA A 498 -10.73 7.71 -14.04
N ILE A 499 -11.93 8.28 -13.82
CA ILE A 499 -12.92 8.51 -14.88
C ILE A 499 -12.37 9.41 -16.00
N LEU A 500 -11.59 10.45 -15.67
CA LEU A 500 -10.93 11.33 -16.63
C LEU A 500 -9.94 10.54 -17.51
N GLN A 501 -9.12 9.67 -16.92
CA GLN A 501 -8.05 8.92 -17.62
C GLN A 501 -8.50 7.68 -18.40
N ILE A 502 -9.49 6.90 -17.92
CA ILE A 502 -9.92 5.64 -18.58
C ILE A 502 -11.33 5.67 -19.18
N GLY A 503 -12.18 6.60 -18.77
CA GLY A 503 -13.56 6.73 -19.27
C GLY A 503 -14.43 5.48 -19.06
N CYS A 504 -15.43 5.29 -19.92
CA CYS A 504 -16.32 4.11 -19.91
C CYS A 504 -15.79 2.92 -20.73
N VAL A 505 -14.89 3.16 -21.69
CA VAL A 505 -14.24 2.12 -22.51
C VAL A 505 -12.74 2.32 -22.46
N CYS A 506 -12.00 1.28 -22.08
CA CYS A 506 -10.54 1.29 -22.13
C CYS A 506 -9.96 0.02 -22.76
N LYS A 507 -8.65 0.02 -22.97
CA LYS A 507 -7.88 -1.12 -23.48
C LYS A 507 -6.58 -1.27 -22.70
N VAL A 508 -6.22 -2.50 -22.37
CA VAL A 508 -4.93 -2.84 -21.78
C VAL A 508 -3.81 -2.52 -22.77
N ASP A 509 -2.78 -1.79 -22.31
CA ASP A 509 -1.62 -1.50 -23.12
C ASP A 509 -0.81 -2.77 -23.48
N LYS A 510 -0.12 -2.73 -24.62
CA LYS A 510 0.62 -3.88 -25.16
C LYS A 510 1.80 -4.30 -24.27
N SER A 511 2.27 -3.44 -23.37
CA SER A 511 3.34 -3.70 -22.41
C SER A 511 2.92 -4.65 -21.27
N ALA A 512 1.71 -4.53 -20.75
CA ALA A 512 1.23 -5.16 -19.50
C ALA A 512 0.85 -6.66 -19.60
N LYS A 513 1.19 -7.35 -20.70
CA LYS A 513 0.62 -8.65 -21.12
C LYS A 513 0.90 -9.90 -20.23
N LYS A 514 1.38 -9.75 -18.99
CA LYS A 514 1.80 -10.88 -18.12
C LYS A 514 1.54 -10.68 -16.61
N ARG A 515 0.37 -10.15 -16.23
CA ARG A 515 -0.08 -10.05 -14.81
C ARG A 515 -1.26 -11.00 -14.53
N ASN A 516 -1.48 -11.43 -13.29
CA ASN A 516 -2.73 -12.10 -12.91
C ASN A 516 -3.79 -11.03 -12.59
N ILE A 517 -5.08 -11.29 -12.90
CA ILE A 517 -6.18 -10.32 -12.65
C ILE A 517 -6.23 -9.86 -11.18
N GLN A 518 -5.87 -10.73 -10.23
CA GLN A 518 -6.00 -10.46 -8.79
C GLN A 518 -4.90 -9.58 -8.20
N ASP A 519 -3.77 -9.41 -8.90
CA ASP A 519 -2.59 -8.75 -8.34
C ASP A 519 -2.76 -7.21 -8.30
N GLY A 520 -3.71 -6.66 -9.06
CA GLY A 520 -3.92 -5.22 -9.22
C GLY A 520 -3.46 -4.73 -10.59
N TRP A 521 -4.19 -3.77 -11.15
CA TRP A 521 -3.85 -3.10 -12.41
C TRP A 521 -3.56 -1.64 -12.13
N ASP A 522 -2.45 -1.12 -12.65
CA ASP A 522 -2.09 0.29 -12.43
C ASP A 522 -2.78 1.14 -13.49
N LEU A 523 -3.34 2.30 -13.11
CA LEU A 523 -4.18 3.12 -14.00
C LEU A 523 -3.49 3.44 -15.35
N ALA A 524 -2.17 3.68 -15.34
CA ALA A 524 -1.36 3.97 -16.52
C ALA A 524 -1.24 2.80 -17.53
N GLU A 525 -1.59 1.56 -17.13
CA GLU A 525 -1.63 0.39 -18.04
C GLU A 525 -2.93 0.33 -18.87
N LEU A 526 -3.89 1.23 -18.60
CA LEU A 526 -5.21 1.27 -19.21
C LEU A 526 -5.37 2.53 -20.06
N GLN A 527 -5.54 2.36 -21.38
CA GLN A 527 -5.72 3.47 -22.32
C GLN A 527 -7.22 3.68 -22.60
N MET A 528 -7.74 4.89 -22.38
CA MET A 528 -9.10 5.25 -22.79
C MET A 528 -9.29 5.05 -24.30
N LYS A 529 -10.51 4.64 -24.68
CA LYS A 529 -10.97 4.44 -26.04
C LYS A 529 -12.27 5.23 -26.24
N THR A 530 -12.44 5.83 -27.42
CA THR A 530 -13.68 6.55 -27.73
C THR A 530 -14.82 5.56 -28.00
N THR A 531 -16.06 5.97 -27.74
CA THR A 531 -17.27 5.20 -28.06
C THR A 531 -17.50 5.07 -29.57
N ALA A 532 -16.82 5.89 -30.38
CA ALA A 532 -16.74 5.74 -31.83
C ALA A 532 -15.76 4.62 -32.27
N GLU A 533 -14.68 4.37 -31.53
CA GLU A 533 -13.80 3.21 -31.76
C GLU A 533 -14.45 1.89 -31.30
N PHE A 534 -15.23 1.92 -30.22
CA PHE A 534 -15.95 0.75 -29.71
C PHE A 534 -17.21 1.17 -28.94
N SER A 535 -18.37 0.75 -29.44
CA SER A 535 -19.68 1.08 -28.87
C SER A 535 -19.87 0.50 -27.46
N TYR A 536 -20.14 1.38 -26.49
CA TYR A 536 -20.31 1.00 -25.08
C TYR A 536 -21.71 0.44 -24.82
N LEU A 537 -21.78 -0.81 -24.36
CA LEU A 537 -23.01 -1.54 -24.02
C LEU A 537 -24.06 -1.52 -25.14
N GLU A 538 -23.63 -1.77 -26.38
CA GLU A 538 -24.55 -1.92 -27.53
C GLU A 538 -25.40 -3.19 -27.43
N GLN A 539 -24.81 -4.26 -26.91
CA GLN A 539 -25.53 -5.49 -26.58
C GLN A 539 -26.33 -5.30 -25.28
N THR A 540 -27.56 -5.82 -25.25
CA THR A 540 -28.44 -5.74 -24.10
C THR A 540 -27.88 -6.52 -22.91
N VAL A 541 -27.41 -5.80 -21.89
CA VAL A 541 -26.96 -6.39 -20.63
C VAL A 541 -28.16 -6.63 -19.72
N SER A 542 -28.24 -7.81 -19.11
CA SER A 542 -29.28 -8.11 -18.13
C SER A 542 -29.17 -7.19 -16.93
N PHE A 543 -30.31 -6.75 -16.41
CA PHE A 543 -30.36 -5.99 -15.16
C PHE A 543 -31.40 -6.57 -14.20
N PHE A 544 -31.34 -6.15 -12.94
CA PHE A 544 -32.46 -6.21 -12.01
C PHE A 544 -32.69 -4.81 -11.45
N TYR A 545 -33.93 -4.51 -11.12
CA TYR A 545 -34.29 -3.26 -10.46
C TYR A 545 -34.73 -3.53 -9.01
N LEU A 546 -34.19 -2.74 -8.07
CA LEU A 546 -34.46 -2.79 -6.65
C LEU A 546 -34.94 -1.41 -6.18
N TYR A 547 -36.23 -1.30 -5.89
CA TYR A 547 -36.82 -0.14 -5.22
C TYR A 547 -36.87 -0.39 -3.71
N HIS A 548 -36.53 0.61 -2.91
CA HIS A 548 -36.72 0.60 -1.46
C HIS A 548 -37.31 1.92 -0.95
N SER A 549 -38.43 1.80 -0.24
CA SER A 549 -39.06 2.90 0.49
C SER A 549 -39.24 2.52 1.97
N VAL A 550 -38.99 3.47 2.86
CA VAL A 550 -38.99 3.26 4.32
C VAL A 550 -39.56 4.47 5.07
N SER A 551 -40.44 4.20 6.02
CA SER A 551 -41.10 5.20 6.87
C SER A 551 -41.49 4.59 8.21
N GLU A 552 -40.91 5.09 9.31
CA GLU A 552 -41.30 4.74 10.70
C GLU A 552 -41.43 3.22 10.98
N GLY A 553 -40.41 2.43 10.62
CA GLY A 553 -40.39 0.98 10.84
C GLY A 553 -41.28 0.16 9.88
N ARG A 554 -41.97 0.82 8.95
CA ARG A 554 -42.67 0.22 7.80
C ARG A 554 -41.80 0.40 6.56
N ALA A 555 -41.71 -0.61 5.71
CA ALA A 555 -40.95 -0.52 4.47
C ALA A 555 -41.53 -1.39 3.36
N VAL A 556 -41.18 -1.07 2.11
CA VAL A 556 -41.43 -1.89 0.94
C VAL A 556 -40.13 -2.03 0.16
N TYR A 557 -39.75 -3.27 -0.15
CA TYR A 557 -38.80 -3.57 -1.21
C TYR A 557 -39.56 -4.09 -2.42
N VAL A 558 -39.26 -3.60 -3.63
CA VAL A 558 -39.73 -4.22 -4.88
C VAL A 558 -38.53 -4.61 -5.72
N MET A 559 -38.48 -5.89 -6.08
CA MET A 559 -37.52 -6.48 -6.99
C MET A 559 -38.18 -6.73 -8.34
N TYR A 560 -37.60 -6.25 -9.42
CA TYR A 560 -38.01 -6.55 -10.79
C TYR A 560 -36.86 -7.20 -11.55
N PHE A 561 -37.14 -8.37 -12.13
CA PHE A 561 -36.22 -9.17 -12.90
C PHE A 561 -36.75 -9.32 -14.34
N PRO A 562 -36.44 -8.38 -15.26
CA PRO A 562 -36.85 -8.45 -16.65
C PRO A 562 -36.52 -9.80 -17.30
N THR A 563 -35.30 -10.30 -17.11
CA THR A 563 -34.80 -11.56 -17.68
C THR A 563 -35.60 -12.79 -17.26
N SER A 564 -36.21 -12.77 -16.07
CA SER A 564 -37.03 -13.87 -15.55
C SER A 564 -38.54 -13.60 -15.63
N LEU A 565 -38.94 -12.43 -16.12
CA LEU A 565 -40.32 -11.93 -16.14
C LEU A 565 -40.98 -12.00 -14.74
N ARG A 566 -40.28 -11.55 -13.68
CA ARG A 566 -40.80 -11.58 -12.30
C ARG A 566 -40.75 -10.22 -11.61
N VAL A 567 -41.80 -9.94 -10.83
CA VAL A 567 -41.85 -8.82 -9.87
C VAL A 567 -42.17 -9.39 -8.49
N HIS A 568 -41.30 -9.14 -7.51
CA HIS A 568 -41.50 -9.55 -6.12
C HIS A 568 -41.58 -8.31 -5.22
N ALA A 569 -42.69 -8.12 -4.51
CA ALA A 569 -42.85 -7.09 -3.49
C ALA A 569 -42.72 -7.70 -2.09
N VAL A 570 -41.76 -7.22 -1.31
CA VAL A 570 -41.52 -7.63 0.08
C VAL A 570 -41.97 -6.48 0.98
N VAL A 571 -43.12 -6.67 1.63
CA VAL A 571 -43.75 -5.68 2.51
C VAL A 571 -43.33 -5.94 3.94
N ILE A 572 -42.69 -4.95 4.58
CA ILE A 572 -42.36 -4.99 6.00
C ILE A 572 -43.38 -4.17 6.75
N ASN A 573 -44.19 -4.87 7.54
CA ASN A 573 -45.23 -4.29 8.37
C ASN A 573 -45.20 -4.94 9.76
N PRO A 574 -44.92 -4.18 10.83
CA PRO A 574 -45.03 -4.68 12.20
C PRO A 574 -46.45 -5.18 12.54
N PHE A 575 -47.46 -4.60 11.88
CA PHE A 575 -48.87 -4.92 12.05
C PHE A 575 -49.31 -6.03 11.07
N ARG A 576 -50.22 -6.91 11.49
CA ARG A 576 -50.62 -8.08 10.69
C ARG A 576 -51.68 -7.81 9.62
N ASN A 577 -51.91 -6.56 9.22
CA ASN A 577 -52.79 -6.22 8.09
C ASN A 577 -52.08 -6.43 6.73
N LYS A 578 -52.76 -7.11 5.81
CA LYS A 578 -52.33 -7.32 4.42
C LYS A 578 -53.33 -6.66 3.49
N GLU A 579 -52.87 -5.68 2.72
CA GLU A 579 -53.69 -4.90 1.76
C GLU A 579 -53.26 -5.12 0.31
N LEU A 580 -52.00 -5.52 0.06
CA LEU A 580 -51.46 -5.76 -1.27
C LEU A 580 -51.69 -7.20 -1.72
N SER A 581 -52.17 -7.35 -2.95
CA SER A 581 -52.28 -8.62 -3.66
C SER A 581 -51.47 -8.59 -4.97
N PRO A 582 -51.04 -9.74 -5.50
CA PRO A 582 -50.38 -9.80 -6.81
C PRO A 582 -51.21 -9.15 -7.93
N VAL A 583 -52.53 -9.38 -7.94
CA VAL A 583 -53.47 -8.82 -8.94
C VAL A 583 -53.56 -7.29 -8.84
N PHE A 584 -53.46 -6.72 -7.64
CA PHE A 584 -53.40 -5.27 -7.47
C PHE A 584 -52.10 -4.70 -8.06
N LEU A 585 -50.95 -5.33 -7.78
CA LEU A 585 -49.66 -4.89 -8.33
C LEU A 585 -49.61 -5.02 -9.86
N GLU A 586 -50.08 -6.14 -10.40
CA GLU A 586 -50.18 -6.36 -11.85
C GLU A 586 -51.00 -5.25 -12.51
N LYS A 587 -52.18 -4.92 -11.94
CA LYS A 587 -53.00 -3.82 -12.44
C LYS A 587 -52.26 -2.48 -12.37
N GLN A 588 -51.65 -2.14 -11.24
CA GLN A 588 -50.94 -0.86 -11.11
C GLN A 588 -49.67 -0.76 -11.98
N PHE A 589 -49.02 -1.89 -12.29
CA PHE A 589 -47.92 -1.95 -13.26
C PHE A 589 -48.44 -1.73 -14.69
N ARG A 590 -49.51 -2.43 -15.07
CA ARG A 590 -50.16 -2.27 -16.38
C ARG A 590 -50.70 -0.85 -16.60
N ASP A 591 -51.32 -0.25 -15.58
CA ASP A 591 -51.80 1.14 -15.59
C ASP A 591 -50.62 2.15 -15.72
N ALA A 592 -49.39 1.76 -15.36
CA ALA A 592 -48.19 2.60 -15.46
C ALA A 592 -47.42 2.44 -16.78
N CYS A 593 -47.56 1.29 -17.47
CA CYS A 593 -47.00 1.06 -18.80
C CYS A 593 -47.77 1.88 -19.85
N GLN A 594 -47.21 3.02 -20.27
CA GLN A 594 -47.83 3.91 -21.25
C GLN A 594 -47.93 3.30 -22.66
N THR A 595 -47.14 2.27 -22.95
CA THR A 595 -47.20 1.48 -24.18
C THR A 595 -47.35 -0.02 -23.86
N PRO A 596 -48.20 -0.76 -24.58
CA PRO A 596 -48.34 -2.21 -24.40
C PRO A 596 -47.18 -2.94 -25.10
N ASP A 597 -46.11 -3.22 -24.38
CA ASP A 597 -45.07 -4.17 -24.80
C ASP A 597 -45.55 -5.62 -24.52
N PRO A 598 -45.59 -6.54 -25.51
CA PRO A 598 -45.99 -7.93 -25.29
C PRO A 598 -45.11 -8.70 -24.28
N LEU A 599 -43.91 -8.22 -23.97
CA LEU A 599 -43.09 -8.77 -22.87
C LEU A 599 -43.74 -8.58 -21.48
N HIS A 600 -44.60 -7.57 -21.32
CA HIS A 600 -45.25 -7.28 -20.03
C HIS A 600 -46.45 -8.19 -19.73
N GLU A 601 -47.02 -8.88 -20.71
CA GLU A 601 -48.19 -9.76 -20.50
C GLU A 601 -47.84 -11.06 -19.74
N ASN A 602 -46.57 -11.47 -19.74
CA ASN A 602 -46.09 -12.71 -19.13
C ASN A 602 -45.44 -12.50 -17.73
N LEU A 603 -45.60 -11.32 -17.13
CA LEU A 603 -45.00 -10.99 -15.84
C LEU A 603 -45.69 -11.68 -14.66
N THR A 604 -44.94 -12.46 -13.86
CA THR A 604 -45.45 -13.05 -12.62
C THR A 604 -45.21 -12.13 -11.43
N PHE A 605 -46.28 -11.77 -10.71
CA PHE A 605 -46.23 -10.93 -9.51
C PHE A 605 -46.31 -11.78 -8.23
N GLN A 606 -45.50 -11.46 -7.22
CA GLN A 606 -45.53 -12.10 -5.91
C GLN A 606 -45.46 -11.06 -4.78
N VAL A 607 -46.13 -11.32 -3.66
CA VAL A 607 -46.19 -10.42 -2.50
C VAL A 607 -45.92 -11.20 -1.21
N ASP A 608 -44.82 -10.86 -0.54
CA ASP A 608 -44.39 -11.46 0.72
C ASP A 608 -44.46 -10.45 1.87
N TYR A 609 -44.84 -10.93 3.06
CA TYR A 609 -45.06 -10.09 4.25
C TYR A 609 -44.14 -10.49 5.39
N HIS A 610 -43.38 -9.54 5.91
CA HIS A 610 -42.46 -9.73 7.04
C HIS A 610 -42.73 -8.72 8.16
N THR A 611 -42.52 -9.13 9.41
CA THR A 611 -42.77 -8.29 10.60
C THR A 611 -41.55 -7.48 11.05
N SER A 612 -40.37 -7.70 10.46
CA SER A 612 -39.10 -7.08 10.84
C SER A 612 -38.25 -6.76 9.62
N MET A 613 -37.54 -5.63 9.68
CA MET A 613 -36.60 -5.17 8.65
C MET A 613 -35.50 -6.20 8.37
N ASP A 614 -34.97 -6.85 9.40
CA ASP A 614 -33.92 -7.89 9.30
C ASP A 614 -34.42 -9.16 8.59
N ALA A 615 -35.69 -9.54 8.83
CA ALA A 615 -36.29 -10.68 8.13
C ALA A 615 -36.53 -10.38 6.64
N GLY A 616 -36.97 -9.17 6.33
CA GLY A 616 -37.19 -8.73 4.95
C GLY A 616 -35.88 -8.56 4.16
N SER A 617 -34.84 -7.93 4.74
CA SER A 617 -33.54 -7.79 4.09
C SER A 617 -32.87 -9.14 3.84
N LYS A 618 -32.94 -10.09 4.78
CA LYS A 618 -32.49 -11.48 4.59
C LYS A 618 -33.25 -12.20 3.48
N TYR A 619 -34.55 -11.94 3.33
CA TYR A 619 -35.35 -12.49 2.23
C TYR A 619 -34.89 -11.94 0.87
N VAL A 620 -34.73 -10.61 0.75
CA VAL A 620 -34.20 -9.96 -0.45
C VAL A 620 -32.78 -10.47 -0.78
N GLN A 621 -31.92 -10.63 0.23
CA GLN A 621 -30.58 -11.20 0.05
C GLN A 621 -30.63 -12.62 -0.51
N ARG A 622 -31.54 -13.47 -0.03
CA ARG A 622 -31.73 -14.83 -0.57
C ARG A 622 -32.18 -14.79 -2.03
N MET A 623 -33.19 -13.96 -2.35
CA MET A 623 -33.70 -13.79 -3.72
C MET A 623 -32.60 -13.38 -4.71
N LEU A 624 -31.73 -12.44 -4.32
CA LEU A 624 -30.59 -12.00 -5.14
C LEU A 624 -29.56 -13.12 -5.36
N LEU A 625 -29.27 -13.92 -4.34
CA LEU A 625 -28.34 -15.06 -4.45
C LEU A 625 -28.91 -16.18 -5.34
N GLU A 626 -30.22 -16.45 -5.25
CA GLU A 626 -30.90 -17.42 -6.11
C GLU A 626 -30.93 -16.94 -7.57
N TYR A 627 -31.25 -15.66 -7.82
CA TYR A 627 -31.23 -15.05 -9.15
C TYR A 627 -29.83 -15.14 -9.79
N ARG A 628 -28.76 -14.88 -9.02
CA ARG A 628 -27.36 -15.01 -9.47
C ARG A 628 -26.99 -16.43 -9.88
N GLN A 629 -27.48 -17.44 -9.15
CA GLN A 629 -27.21 -18.85 -9.47
C GLN A 629 -27.91 -19.28 -10.75
N GLN A 630 -29.09 -18.72 -11.04
CA GLN A 630 -29.85 -18.99 -12.26
C GLN A 630 -29.29 -18.25 -13.48
N HIS A 631 -28.71 -17.05 -13.29
CA HIS A 631 -28.22 -16.18 -14.36
C HIS A 631 -26.72 -15.87 -14.18
N PRO A 632 -25.80 -16.74 -14.62
CA PRO A 632 -24.36 -16.56 -14.46
C PRO A 632 -23.73 -15.53 -15.41
N GLY A 633 -24.54 -14.77 -16.15
CA GLY A 633 -24.10 -13.75 -17.11
C GLY A 633 -23.80 -12.39 -16.47
N PRO A 634 -23.46 -11.37 -17.29
CA PRO A 634 -23.31 -10.00 -16.82
C PRO A 634 -24.67 -9.46 -16.37
N VAL A 635 -24.78 -9.09 -15.09
CA VAL A 635 -25.99 -8.56 -14.46
C VAL A 635 -25.68 -7.26 -13.76
N ILE A 636 -26.47 -6.21 -14.03
CA ILE A 636 -26.36 -4.90 -13.41
C ILE A 636 -27.52 -4.70 -12.41
N GLY A 637 -27.23 -4.24 -11.20
CA GLY A 637 -28.25 -3.84 -10.24
C GLY A 637 -28.59 -2.36 -10.39
N ILE A 638 -29.85 -2.04 -10.66
CA ILE A 638 -30.38 -0.68 -10.63
C ILE A 638 -31.09 -0.50 -9.30
N ILE A 639 -30.68 0.48 -8.50
CA ILE A 639 -31.18 0.67 -7.12
C ILE A 639 -31.78 2.05 -6.96
N GLU A 640 -33.05 2.13 -6.57
CA GLU A 640 -33.71 3.38 -6.18
C GLU A 640 -34.01 3.32 -4.67
N CYS A 641 -33.30 4.14 -3.89
CA CYS A 641 -33.44 4.11 -2.43
C CYS A 641 -32.96 5.40 -1.74
N PRO A 642 -33.49 5.75 -0.54
CA PRO A 642 -33.07 6.94 0.20
C PRO A 642 -31.68 6.85 0.83
N LYS A 643 -31.18 5.63 1.15
CA LYS A 643 -29.88 5.43 1.82
C LYS A 643 -29.20 4.16 1.31
N LEU A 644 -28.40 4.30 0.24
CA LEU A 644 -27.71 3.16 -0.41
C LEU A 644 -26.79 2.38 0.55
N GLN A 645 -26.03 3.08 1.40
CA GLN A 645 -25.09 2.45 2.35
C GLN A 645 -25.81 1.51 3.33
N ALA A 646 -26.94 1.95 3.91
CA ALA A 646 -27.74 1.13 4.83
C ALA A 646 -28.32 -0.14 4.17
N ILE A 647 -28.67 -0.07 2.87
CA ILE A 647 -29.11 -1.26 2.13
C ILE A 647 -27.93 -2.20 1.83
N ARG A 648 -26.77 -1.68 1.41
CA ARG A 648 -25.57 -2.53 1.21
C ARG A 648 -25.12 -3.23 2.50
N GLU A 649 -25.23 -2.55 3.65
CA GLU A 649 -24.90 -3.14 4.94
C GLU A 649 -25.80 -4.31 5.33
N SER A 650 -27.10 -4.19 5.05
CA SER A 650 -28.14 -5.19 5.39
C SER A 650 -28.33 -6.28 4.33
N VAL A 651 -28.03 -6.00 3.06
CA VAL A 651 -28.18 -6.91 1.91
C VAL A 651 -26.83 -7.10 1.23
N ARG A 652 -25.96 -7.91 1.85
CA ARG A 652 -24.57 -8.12 1.41
C ARG A 652 -24.41 -8.77 0.04
N ALA A 653 -25.48 -9.36 -0.51
CA ALA A 653 -25.46 -9.86 -1.89
C ALA A 653 -25.28 -8.75 -2.94
N LEU A 654 -25.52 -7.48 -2.60
CA LEU A 654 -25.28 -6.35 -3.51
C LEU A 654 -23.78 -6.09 -3.76
N ASP A 655 -22.90 -6.45 -2.83
CA ASP A 655 -21.43 -6.29 -2.98
C ASP A 655 -20.85 -7.15 -4.13
N ASP A 656 -21.64 -8.12 -4.62
CA ASP A 656 -21.31 -9.02 -5.72
C ASP A 656 -21.83 -8.56 -7.11
N PHE A 657 -22.49 -7.39 -7.20
CA PHE A 657 -22.97 -6.80 -8.46
C PHE A 657 -22.51 -5.34 -8.63
N PRO A 658 -22.29 -4.86 -9.86
CA PRO A 658 -22.26 -3.42 -10.13
C PRO A 658 -23.64 -2.82 -9.85
N CYS A 659 -23.68 -1.74 -9.07
CA CYS A 659 -24.90 -1.13 -8.56
C CYS A 659 -25.00 0.33 -9.01
N VAL A 660 -25.86 0.59 -10.00
CA VAL A 660 -26.20 1.93 -10.50
C VAL A 660 -27.36 2.49 -9.67
N THR A 661 -27.26 3.73 -9.20
CA THR A 661 -28.29 4.32 -8.31
C THR A 661 -29.16 5.31 -9.07
N ILE A 662 -30.49 5.19 -8.92
CA ILE A 662 -31.46 6.21 -9.32
C ILE A 662 -31.66 7.18 -8.14
N PRO A 663 -31.61 8.51 -8.35
CA PRO A 663 -31.98 9.48 -7.33
C PRO A 663 -33.42 9.26 -6.87
N CYS A 664 -33.63 8.88 -5.61
CA CYS A 664 -34.97 8.63 -5.08
C CYS A 664 -35.75 9.92 -4.89
N ASN A 665 -37.08 9.87 -5.08
CA ASN A 665 -37.94 10.99 -4.71
C ASN A 665 -38.27 10.95 -3.21
N ALA A 666 -37.97 12.03 -2.48
CA ALA A 666 -38.28 12.13 -1.05
C ALA A 666 -39.77 11.93 -0.73
N ARG A 667 -40.67 12.30 -1.66
CA ARG A 667 -42.13 12.12 -1.50
C ARG A 667 -42.54 10.66 -1.45
N ASP A 668 -41.77 9.75 -2.06
CA ASP A 668 -42.11 8.33 -2.16
C ASP A 668 -41.97 7.58 -0.81
N ASN A 669 -41.28 8.20 0.17
CA ASN A 669 -41.20 7.74 1.55
C ASN A 669 -42.25 8.39 2.47
N ASN A 670 -43.01 9.37 1.97
CA ASN A 670 -43.97 10.15 2.77
C ASN A 670 -45.41 9.66 2.54
N TYR A 671 -45.79 8.59 3.24
CA TYR A 671 -47.14 8.04 3.24
C TYR A 671 -47.76 7.99 4.64
N GLN A 672 -49.07 8.17 4.71
CA GLN A 672 -49.85 8.16 5.96
C GLN A 672 -49.76 6.83 6.70
N ALA A 673 -50.30 6.75 7.92
CA ALA A 673 -50.34 5.49 8.69
C ALA A 673 -51.36 4.47 8.13
N LEU A 674 -52.46 4.94 7.54
CA LEU A 674 -53.58 4.12 7.05
C LEU A 674 -53.53 4.01 5.50
N GLY A 675 -53.88 2.85 4.94
CA GLY A 675 -53.90 2.62 3.48
C GLY A 675 -52.53 2.72 2.78
N TRP A 676 -51.46 2.77 3.57
CA TRP A 676 -50.11 3.10 3.10
C TRP A 676 -49.55 2.06 2.13
N GLN A 677 -49.95 0.80 2.28
CA GLN A 677 -49.47 -0.30 1.44
C GLN A 677 -49.94 -0.12 0.00
N ALA A 678 -51.21 0.26 -0.21
CA ALA A 678 -51.75 0.51 -1.55
C ALA A 678 -51.07 1.69 -2.25
N THR A 679 -50.78 2.77 -1.52
CA THR A 679 -50.05 3.93 -2.03
C THR A 679 -48.60 3.59 -2.39
N ALA A 680 -47.86 2.96 -1.48
CA ALA A 680 -46.48 2.52 -1.73
C ALA A 680 -46.40 1.48 -2.86
N GLY A 681 -47.38 0.55 -2.93
CA GLY A 681 -47.54 -0.40 -4.04
C GLY A 681 -47.71 0.30 -5.38
N ARG A 682 -48.64 1.26 -5.50
CA ARG A 682 -48.82 2.06 -6.73
C ARG A 682 -47.52 2.77 -7.15
N THR A 683 -46.91 3.53 -6.24
CA THR A 683 -45.68 4.29 -6.56
C THR A 683 -44.55 3.36 -6.98
N SER A 684 -44.35 2.24 -6.26
CA SER A 684 -43.31 1.27 -6.60
C SER A 684 -43.52 0.61 -7.98
N MET A 685 -44.76 0.34 -8.38
CA MET A 685 -45.06 -0.17 -9.74
C MET A 685 -44.81 0.88 -10.82
N GLN A 686 -45.11 2.15 -10.56
CA GLN A 686 -44.80 3.26 -11.48
C GLN A 686 -43.28 3.41 -11.69
N ARG A 687 -42.48 3.38 -10.61
CA ARG A 687 -41.02 3.39 -10.69
C ARG A 687 -40.47 2.15 -11.40
N CYS A 688 -41.03 0.98 -11.11
CA CYS A 688 -40.69 -0.28 -11.75
C CYS A 688 -40.88 -0.24 -13.27
N ALA A 689 -42.03 0.24 -13.75
CA ALA A 689 -42.30 0.38 -15.19
C ALA A 689 -41.33 1.36 -15.88
N ALA A 690 -41.00 2.49 -15.23
CA ALA A 690 -40.06 3.48 -15.75
C ALA A 690 -38.59 3.00 -15.78
N SER A 691 -38.22 1.99 -14.97
CA SER A 691 -36.81 1.58 -14.77
C SER A 691 -36.09 1.15 -16.06
N THR A 692 -36.79 0.46 -16.97
CA THR A 692 -36.22 0.01 -18.26
C THR A 692 -35.88 1.17 -19.18
N GLN A 693 -36.78 2.16 -19.29
CA GLN A 693 -36.54 3.36 -20.10
C GLN A 693 -35.38 4.18 -19.51
N TRP A 694 -35.41 4.42 -18.20
CA TRP A 694 -34.35 5.14 -17.49
C TRP A 694 -32.98 4.49 -17.70
N PHE A 695 -32.89 3.16 -17.67
CA PHE A 695 -31.64 2.43 -17.90
C PHE A 695 -31.07 2.65 -19.31
N ASN A 696 -31.93 2.59 -20.33
CA ASN A 696 -31.53 2.79 -21.73
C ASN A 696 -31.10 4.25 -22.00
N GLU A 697 -31.80 5.22 -21.41
CA GLU A 697 -31.43 6.63 -21.43
C GLU A 697 -30.08 6.85 -20.71
N ARG A 698 -29.86 6.21 -19.55
CA ARG A 698 -28.61 6.31 -18.78
C ARG A 698 -27.42 5.68 -19.50
N ILE A 699 -27.62 4.58 -20.24
CA ILE A 699 -26.60 4.01 -21.14
C ILE A 699 -26.27 4.98 -22.28
N SER A 700 -27.29 5.61 -22.87
CA SER A 700 -27.10 6.58 -23.95
C SER A 700 -26.32 7.83 -23.48
N LEU A 701 -26.60 8.30 -22.26
CA LEU A 701 -25.82 9.34 -21.59
C LEU A 701 -24.37 8.88 -21.33
N ALA A 702 -24.15 7.67 -20.82
CA ALA A 702 -22.83 7.11 -20.58
C ALA A 702 -21.97 7.01 -21.86
N ARG A 703 -22.61 6.73 -23.01
CA ARG A 703 -21.96 6.75 -24.34
C ARG A 703 -21.53 8.15 -24.77
N TYR A 704 -22.30 9.18 -24.44
CA TYR A 704 -22.00 10.58 -24.79
C TYR A 704 -20.96 11.21 -23.84
N ALA A 705 -21.14 11.05 -22.52
CA ALA A 705 -20.21 11.59 -21.52
C ALA A 705 -18.84 10.86 -21.48
N HIS A 706 -18.77 9.66 -22.04
CA HIS A 706 -17.67 8.70 -21.84
C HIS A 706 -17.37 8.44 -20.35
N VAL A 707 -18.43 8.27 -19.55
CA VAL A 707 -18.39 8.04 -18.09
C VAL A 707 -18.99 6.66 -17.78
N PRO A 708 -18.38 5.84 -16.89
CA PRO A 708 -18.96 4.57 -16.46
C PRO A 708 -20.38 4.73 -15.89
N LEU A 709 -21.28 3.81 -16.25
CA LEU A 709 -22.72 3.90 -15.97
C LEU A 709 -23.06 4.14 -14.48
N GLY A 710 -22.28 3.55 -13.58
CA GLY A 710 -22.48 3.59 -12.13
C GLY A 710 -21.65 4.63 -11.37
N ASN A 711 -21.01 5.59 -12.05
CA ASN A 711 -20.15 6.62 -11.43
C ASN A 711 -20.59 8.06 -11.68
N PHE A 712 -21.77 8.27 -12.28
CA PHE A 712 -22.38 9.59 -12.33
C PHE A 712 -22.89 10.02 -10.95
N GLU A 713 -22.70 11.29 -10.61
CA GLU A 713 -23.34 11.93 -9.46
C GLU A 713 -24.88 12.03 -9.58
N LEU A 714 -25.50 12.51 -8.50
CA LEU A 714 -26.92 12.85 -8.41
C LEU A 714 -27.33 13.83 -9.53
N ASP A 715 -26.52 14.87 -9.76
CA ASP A 715 -26.72 15.82 -10.84
C ASP A 715 -25.75 15.52 -12.00
N TRP A 716 -26.24 14.72 -12.94
CA TRP A 716 -25.43 14.28 -14.07
C TRP A 716 -25.09 15.39 -15.04
N LEU A 717 -25.87 16.48 -15.12
CA LEU A 717 -25.64 17.59 -16.04
C LEU A 717 -24.35 18.33 -15.65
N LEU A 718 -24.27 18.70 -14.37
CA LEU A 718 -23.14 19.39 -13.78
C LEU A 718 -21.88 18.51 -13.87
N PHE A 719 -21.99 17.26 -13.40
CA PHE A 719 -20.89 16.29 -13.46
C PHE A 719 -20.38 16.02 -14.89
N THR A 720 -21.26 16.00 -15.90
CA THR A 720 -20.84 15.81 -17.30
C THR A 720 -20.12 17.05 -17.83
N ALA A 721 -20.56 18.25 -17.47
CA ALA A 721 -19.85 19.49 -17.80
C ALA A 721 -18.47 19.54 -17.11
N ASP A 722 -18.36 19.17 -15.84
CA ASP A 722 -17.10 19.08 -15.09
C ASP A 722 -16.11 18.10 -15.74
N VAL A 723 -16.58 16.90 -16.13
CA VAL A 723 -15.78 15.89 -16.83
C VAL A 723 -15.33 16.37 -18.22
N PHE A 724 -16.21 17.01 -18.99
CA PHE A 724 -15.88 17.54 -20.31
C PHE A 724 -14.86 18.69 -20.22
N PHE A 725 -15.05 19.62 -19.29
CA PHE A 725 -14.14 20.75 -19.12
C PHE A 725 -12.77 20.28 -18.59
N SER A 726 -12.75 19.39 -17.60
CA SER A 726 -11.50 18.83 -17.06
C SER A 726 -10.68 18.08 -18.11
N ARG A 727 -11.33 17.29 -18.99
CA ARG A 727 -10.64 16.64 -20.12
C ARG A 727 -10.11 17.67 -21.12
N ALA A 728 -10.89 18.68 -21.49
CA ALA A 728 -10.46 19.72 -22.43
C ALA A 728 -9.29 20.57 -21.88
N LEU A 729 -9.26 20.84 -20.57
CA LEU A 729 -8.13 21.48 -19.89
C LEU A 729 -6.86 20.60 -19.94
N HIS A 730 -6.98 19.31 -19.63
CA HIS A 730 -5.85 18.36 -19.74
C HIS A 730 -5.33 18.21 -21.18
N ASP A 731 -6.21 18.16 -22.18
CA ASP A 731 -5.82 18.12 -23.60
C ASP A 731 -4.94 19.33 -23.98
N GLN A 732 -5.22 20.50 -23.41
CA GLN A 732 -4.42 21.72 -23.56
C GLN A 732 -3.23 21.85 -22.57
N GLN A 733 -2.88 20.78 -21.84
CA GLN A 733 -1.83 20.77 -20.82
C GLN A 733 -2.03 21.81 -19.69
N GLN A 734 -3.28 22.15 -19.37
CA GLN A 734 -3.62 22.96 -18.20
C GLN A 734 -3.73 22.07 -16.95
N VAL A 735 -3.37 22.63 -15.80
CA VAL A 735 -3.48 22.02 -14.47
C VAL A 735 -4.88 22.27 -13.91
N LEU A 736 -5.50 21.27 -13.29
CA LEU A 736 -6.85 21.38 -12.73
C LEU A 736 -6.84 21.99 -11.31
N TRP A 737 -7.94 22.65 -10.95
CA TRP A 737 -8.16 23.27 -9.63
C TRP A 737 -9.43 22.74 -8.93
N ILE A 738 -9.97 21.60 -9.38
CA ILE A 738 -11.21 21.02 -8.86
C ILE A 738 -11.05 20.46 -7.43
N SER A 739 -12.08 20.65 -6.60
CA SER A 739 -12.12 20.21 -5.21
C SER A 739 -13.55 19.87 -4.74
N ASP A 740 -13.66 18.90 -3.83
CA ASP A 740 -14.92 18.51 -3.17
C ASP A 740 -15.34 19.47 -2.05
N ASP A 741 -14.43 20.31 -1.54
CA ASP A 741 -14.66 21.20 -0.39
C ASP A 741 -15.21 22.60 -0.77
N GLY A 742 -15.47 22.83 -2.06
CA GLY A 742 -15.91 24.13 -2.59
C GLY A 742 -14.81 25.19 -2.68
N ILE A 743 -13.57 24.88 -2.26
CA ILE A 743 -12.44 25.81 -2.29
C ILE A 743 -11.46 25.35 -3.39
N PRO A 744 -11.28 26.12 -4.47
CA PRO A 744 -10.45 25.71 -5.61
C PRO A 744 -8.99 25.46 -5.20
N ASP A 745 -8.37 24.45 -5.80
CA ASP A 745 -6.97 24.11 -5.55
C ASP A 745 -6.04 24.98 -6.42
N LEU A 746 -5.69 26.15 -5.88
CA LEU A 746 -4.84 27.16 -6.54
C LEU A 746 -3.39 27.16 -6.03
N GLY A 747 -2.89 26.01 -5.57
CA GLY A 747 -1.47 25.85 -5.21
C GLY A 747 -1.13 26.09 -3.72
N GLY A 748 -2.07 26.51 -2.89
CA GLY A 748 -1.82 26.85 -1.48
C GLY A 748 -3.09 27.27 -0.73
N THR A 749 -2.95 28.06 0.34
CA THR A 749 -4.08 28.68 1.03
C THR A 749 -4.76 29.71 0.12
N TYR A 750 -6.00 29.42 -0.26
CA TYR A 750 -6.88 30.35 -0.95
C TYR A 750 -7.35 31.43 0.03
N GLU A 751 -6.92 32.68 -0.17
CA GLU A 751 -7.32 33.86 0.63
C GLU A 751 -8.43 34.68 -0.03
N GLY A 752 -9.06 34.16 -1.09
CA GLY A 752 -10.18 34.82 -1.76
C GLY A 752 -11.52 34.64 -1.04
N ASP A 753 -12.47 35.54 -1.29
CA ASP A 753 -13.84 35.38 -0.82
C ASP A 753 -14.50 34.14 -1.44
N ILE A 754 -15.06 33.28 -0.60
CA ILE A 754 -15.73 32.02 -1.00
C ILE A 754 -17.08 32.29 -1.69
N CYS A 755 -17.51 33.56 -1.77
CA CYS A 755 -18.81 33.96 -2.24
C CYS A 755 -18.71 35.07 -3.29
N PHE A 756 -18.76 34.70 -4.57
CA PHE A 756 -19.24 35.62 -5.60
C PHE A 756 -20.75 35.81 -5.40
N ALA A 757 -21.11 36.66 -4.44
CA ALA A 757 -22.43 37.27 -4.36
C ALA A 757 -22.55 38.25 -5.53
N ASP A 758 -22.75 37.71 -6.73
CA ASP A 758 -23.11 38.48 -7.91
C ASP A 758 -24.48 39.09 -7.63
N GLU A 759 -24.49 40.33 -7.12
CA GLU A 759 -25.67 41.18 -7.10
C GLU A 759 -26.03 41.45 -8.55
N VAL A 760 -26.74 40.50 -9.18
CA VAL A 760 -27.29 40.65 -10.52
C VAL A 760 -28.24 41.83 -10.47
N ILE A 761 -27.73 43.01 -10.80
CA ILE A 761 -28.48 44.27 -10.85
C ILE A 761 -29.53 44.08 -11.95
N GLN A 762 -30.71 43.60 -11.58
CA GLN A 762 -31.86 43.55 -12.48
C GLN A 762 -32.24 45.00 -12.76
N PRO A 763 -31.95 45.54 -13.96
CA PRO A 763 -32.15 46.96 -14.23
C PRO A 763 -33.63 47.14 -14.57
N ALA A 764 -34.45 47.26 -13.52
CA ALA A 764 -35.89 47.46 -13.62
C ALA A 764 -36.23 48.90 -14.06
N LEU A 765 -35.86 49.22 -15.31
CA LEU A 765 -36.10 50.52 -15.96
C LEU A 765 -37.59 50.71 -16.25
N THR A 766 -38.34 51.07 -15.21
CA THR A 766 -39.76 51.40 -15.30
C THR A 766 -39.90 52.84 -15.78
N TYR A 767 -40.32 53.02 -17.03
CA TYR A 767 -40.74 54.32 -17.56
C TYR A 767 -42.27 54.44 -17.40
N PRO A 768 -42.80 55.16 -16.39
CA PRO A 768 -44.23 55.29 -16.19
C PRO A 768 -44.86 56.17 -17.29
N GLY A 769 -45.76 55.61 -18.09
CA GLY A 769 -46.42 56.34 -19.17
C GLY A 769 -47.61 55.60 -19.79
N ALA A 770 -48.55 56.37 -20.35
CA ALA A 770 -49.70 55.84 -21.10
C ALA A 770 -49.36 55.66 -22.58
N TYR A 771 -48.64 54.59 -22.92
CA TYR A 771 -48.19 54.32 -24.28
C TYR A 771 -49.33 53.87 -25.20
N ARG A 772 -49.65 54.68 -26.21
CA ARG A 772 -50.85 54.53 -27.06
C ARG A 772 -50.77 53.48 -28.17
N ARG A 773 -49.64 52.78 -28.39
CA ARG A 773 -49.42 52.02 -29.64
C ARG A 773 -49.09 50.52 -29.52
N ILE A 774 -48.11 50.08 -28.73
CA ILE A 774 -47.79 48.64 -28.49
C ILE A 774 -47.01 48.52 -27.16
N SER A 775 -47.20 47.39 -26.46
CA SER A 775 -46.26 46.86 -25.46
C SER A 775 -45.66 45.55 -26.00
N VAL A 776 -44.36 45.31 -25.84
CA VAL A 776 -43.67 44.10 -26.30
C VAL A 776 -43.09 43.34 -25.11
N GLU A 777 -43.44 42.06 -24.98
CA GLU A 777 -42.79 41.11 -24.07
C GLU A 777 -41.76 40.29 -24.86
N LEU A 778 -40.49 40.31 -24.44
CA LEU A 778 -39.41 39.53 -25.05
C LEU A 778 -38.91 38.49 -24.05
N LYS A 779 -39.03 37.21 -24.41
CA LYS A 779 -38.44 36.08 -23.65
C LYS A 779 -37.14 35.68 -24.32
N ILE A 780 -36.03 35.96 -23.64
CA ILE A 780 -34.69 35.59 -24.10
C ILE A 780 -34.31 34.25 -23.46
N HIS A 781 -33.81 33.32 -24.27
CA HIS A 781 -33.32 32.02 -23.82
C HIS A 781 -31.82 31.89 -24.11
N HIS A 782 -31.14 31.02 -23.36
CA HIS A 782 -29.69 30.74 -23.49
C HIS A 782 -28.78 31.99 -23.44
N LEU A 783 -29.15 33.01 -22.65
CA LEU A 783 -28.37 34.26 -22.56
C LEU A 783 -26.89 33.98 -22.21
N ALA A 784 -26.62 33.16 -21.18
CA ALA A 784 -25.26 32.79 -20.79
C ALA A 784 -24.44 32.13 -21.92
N VAL A 785 -25.06 31.23 -22.70
CA VAL A 785 -24.42 30.59 -23.87
C VAL A 785 -24.09 31.65 -24.93
N ASN A 786 -25.05 32.52 -25.25
CA ASN A 786 -24.88 33.55 -26.26
C ASN A 786 -23.82 34.59 -25.86
N SER A 787 -23.82 35.06 -24.61
CA SER A 787 -22.79 35.96 -24.07
C SER A 787 -21.40 35.35 -24.15
N LEU A 788 -21.25 34.05 -23.83
CA LEU A 788 -19.96 33.37 -23.88
C LEU A 788 -19.43 33.19 -25.31
N LEU A 789 -20.30 32.89 -26.27
CA LEU A 789 -19.93 32.86 -27.70
C LEU A 789 -19.56 34.25 -28.22
N LYS A 790 -20.32 35.27 -27.83
CA LYS A 790 -20.19 36.66 -28.27
C LYS A 790 -19.27 37.51 -27.39
N SER A 791 -18.52 36.89 -26.49
CA SER A 791 -17.67 37.57 -25.50
C SER A 791 -16.75 38.66 -26.07
N SER A 792 -16.20 38.46 -27.27
CA SER A 792 -15.35 39.47 -27.94
C SER A 792 -16.14 40.69 -28.41
N GLN A 793 -17.40 40.50 -28.85
CA GLN A 793 -18.29 41.61 -29.23
C GLN A 793 -18.80 42.35 -27.99
N VAL A 794 -18.94 41.66 -26.86
CA VAL A 794 -19.27 42.29 -25.56
C VAL A 794 -18.09 43.15 -25.09
N ASP A 795 -16.87 42.61 -25.10
CA ASP A 795 -15.64 43.35 -24.77
C ASP A 795 -15.45 44.61 -25.66
N GLU A 796 -15.61 44.46 -26.99
CA GLU A 796 -15.60 45.58 -27.94
C GLU A 796 -16.67 46.64 -27.62
N MET A 797 -17.87 46.24 -27.17
CA MET A 797 -18.96 47.15 -26.81
C MET A 797 -18.79 47.83 -25.45
N GLU A 798 -18.13 47.16 -24.50
CA GLU A 798 -17.77 47.70 -23.18
C GLU A 798 -16.52 48.60 -23.23
N GLY A 799 -15.84 48.65 -24.38
CA GLY A 799 -14.62 49.43 -24.59
C GLY A 799 -13.35 48.76 -24.05
N GLY A 800 -13.44 47.45 -23.76
CA GLY A 800 -12.32 46.64 -23.32
C GLY A 800 -11.38 46.24 -24.46
N SER A 801 -10.27 45.61 -24.10
CA SER A 801 -9.21 45.23 -25.04
C SER A 801 -8.58 43.88 -24.65
N ILE A 802 -9.40 42.84 -24.53
CA ILE A 802 -8.95 41.47 -24.21
C ILE A 802 -8.07 40.88 -25.34
N GLY A 803 -8.05 41.49 -26.52
CA GLY A 803 -7.35 40.99 -27.70
C GLY A 803 -5.97 41.58 -28.04
N ASN A 804 -5.48 42.63 -27.36
CA ASN A 804 -4.54 43.57 -27.99
C ASN A 804 -3.19 43.83 -27.28
N PHE A 805 -2.60 42.82 -26.66
CA PHE A 805 -1.21 42.87 -26.16
C PHE A 805 -0.36 41.68 -26.63
N GLU A 806 0.31 41.85 -27.78
CA GLU A 806 1.48 41.05 -28.14
C GLU A 806 2.69 41.46 -27.27
N ASN A 807 2.99 40.65 -26.24
CA ASN A 807 4.31 40.25 -25.70
C ASN A 807 5.54 41.18 -25.56
N ASP A 808 5.55 42.46 -25.98
CA ASP A 808 6.80 43.22 -26.22
C ASP A 808 7.06 44.45 -25.32
N ILE A 809 6.74 44.37 -24.01
CA ILE A 809 7.28 45.31 -23.00
C ILE A 809 7.73 44.54 -21.74
N PRO A 810 9.03 44.49 -21.40
CA PRO A 810 9.50 43.93 -20.13
C PRO A 810 9.17 44.91 -18.97
N PRO A 811 8.68 44.42 -17.82
CA PRO A 811 8.27 45.29 -16.72
C PRO A 811 9.45 45.97 -16.04
N GLY A 812 9.28 47.26 -15.71
CA GLY A 812 10.22 48.02 -14.89
C GLY A 812 10.17 47.63 -13.40
N PRO A 813 11.18 47.98 -12.58
CA PRO A 813 11.42 47.31 -11.30
C PRO A 813 10.41 47.54 -10.15
N ASN A 814 9.42 48.42 -10.35
CA ASN A 814 8.64 49.02 -9.26
C ASN A 814 7.10 48.94 -9.46
N ALA A 815 6.59 47.91 -10.14
CA ALA A 815 5.15 47.66 -10.20
C ALA A 815 4.70 46.81 -9.00
N THR A 816 3.80 47.35 -8.16
CA THR A 816 3.15 46.60 -7.08
C THR A 816 2.15 45.59 -7.66
N GLU A 817 2.19 44.34 -7.19
CA GLU A 817 1.52 43.18 -7.82
C GLU A 817 -0.03 43.16 -7.74
N THR A 818 -0.66 44.15 -7.11
CA THR A 818 -2.09 44.09 -6.70
C THR A 818 -3.12 44.53 -7.74
N ASP A 819 -2.72 45.11 -8.88
CA ASP A 819 -3.64 45.56 -9.95
C ASP A 819 -3.43 44.81 -11.29
N TYR A 820 -3.00 43.54 -11.23
CA TYR A 820 -3.08 42.67 -12.41
C TYR A 820 -4.53 42.26 -12.65
N ASN A 821 -5.05 42.55 -13.84
CA ASN A 821 -6.44 42.32 -14.19
C ASN A 821 -6.73 40.81 -14.30
N ASP A 822 -7.30 40.20 -13.25
CA ASP A 822 -7.55 38.74 -13.14
C ASP A 822 -8.25 38.14 -14.36
N ALA A 823 -9.13 38.91 -15.00
CA ALA A 823 -9.81 38.52 -16.25
C ALA A 823 -8.84 38.13 -17.38
N SER A 824 -7.66 38.76 -17.45
CA SER A 824 -6.62 38.43 -18.43
C SER A 824 -5.86 37.14 -18.11
N LEU A 825 -5.67 36.83 -16.81
CA LEU A 825 -4.97 35.65 -16.32
C LEU A 825 -5.78 34.36 -16.52
N CYS A 826 -7.11 34.45 -16.52
CA CYS A 826 -8.03 33.34 -16.77
C CYS A 826 -8.35 33.10 -18.26
N LEU A 827 -7.82 33.93 -19.17
CA LEU A 827 -8.12 33.87 -20.62
C LEU A 827 -7.87 32.49 -21.26
N PRO A 828 -6.79 31.73 -20.96
CA PRO A 828 -6.57 30.40 -21.55
C PRO A 828 -7.67 29.40 -21.18
N ALA A 829 -8.10 29.39 -19.91
CA ALA A 829 -9.18 28.52 -19.44
C ALA A 829 -10.54 28.92 -20.05
N PHE A 830 -10.80 30.22 -20.17
CA PHE A 830 -12.01 30.74 -20.80
C PHE A 830 -12.09 30.40 -22.30
N GLN A 831 -10.96 30.39 -23.02
CA GLN A 831 -10.90 29.94 -24.41
C GLN A 831 -11.25 28.45 -24.55
N VAL A 832 -10.77 27.59 -23.64
CA VAL A 832 -11.14 26.15 -23.60
C VAL A 832 -12.65 25.99 -23.42
N LEU A 833 -13.23 26.73 -22.47
CA LEU A 833 -14.67 26.71 -22.23
C LEU A 833 -15.46 27.16 -23.48
N LYS A 834 -15.02 28.23 -24.15
CA LYS A 834 -15.64 28.70 -25.39
C LYS A 834 -15.63 27.65 -26.50
N GLN A 835 -14.52 26.93 -26.68
CA GLN A 835 -14.41 25.83 -27.64
C GLN A 835 -15.33 24.66 -27.26
N LEU A 836 -15.42 24.32 -25.97
CA LEU A 836 -16.31 23.26 -25.47
C LEU A 836 -17.78 23.58 -25.76
N ILE A 837 -18.24 24.80 -25.47
CA ILE A 837 -19.62 25.21 -25.70
C ILE A 837 -19.95 25.27 -27.21
N GLN A 838 -19.01 25.73 -28.05
CA GLN A 838 -19.15 25.64 -29.51
C GLN A 838 -19.33 24.20 -29.99
N ARG A 839 -18.58 23.24 -29.41
CA ARG A 839 -18.74 21.81 -29.71
C ARG A 839 -20.10 21.27 -29.26
N CYS A 840 -20.55 21.57 -28.04
CA CYS A 840 -21.87 21.17 -27.56
C CYS A 840 -23.00 21.69 -28.46
N ILE A 841 -22.89 22.92 -28.97
CA ILE A 841 -23.86 23.49 -29.93
C ILE A 841 -23.80 22.75 -31.27
N SER A 842 -22.60 22.45 -31.78
CA SER A 842 -22.45 21.63 -32.98
C SER A 842 -23.11 20.26 -32.78
N ASP A 843 -22.91 19.60 -31.65
CA ASP A 843 -23.51 18.30 -31.35
C ASP A 843 -25.05 18.40 -31.23
N ALA A 844 -25.58 19.42 -30.56
CA ALA A 844 -27.02 19.65 -30.45
C ALA A 844 -27.68 19.93 -31.81
N VAL A 845 -27.10 20.81 -32.63
CA VAL A 845 -27.68 21.26 -33.92
C VAL A 845 -27.46 20.25 -35.04
N SER A 846 -26.26 19.66 -35.16
CA SER A 846 -25.93 18.78 -36.29
C SER A 846 -26.25 17.30 -36.05
N SER A 847 -26.15 16.82 -34.80
CA SER A 847 -26.44 15.42 -34.45
C SER A 847 -27.76 15.23 -33.71
N GLY A 848 -28.48 16.31 -33.37
CA GLY A 848 -29.76 16.24 -32.68
C GLY A 848 -29.65 15.72 -31.24
N ASN A 849 -28.50 15.88 -30.60
CA ASN A 849 -28.20 15.23 -29.32
C ASN A 849 -28.88 15.96 -28.15
N VAL A 850 -29.90 15.30 -27.58
CA VAL A 850 -30.70 15.79 -26.44
C VAL A 850 -29.86 16.06 -25.19
N PHE A 851 -28.79 15.30 -24.95
CA PHE A 851 -27.91 15.51 -23.80
C PHE A 851 -27.04 16.76 -23.96
N ALA A 852 -26.60 17.05 -25.19
CA ALA A 852 -25.86 18.28 -25.51
C ALA A 852 -26.74 19.52 -25.31
N ASP A 853 -27.98 19.47 -25.79
CA ASP A 853 -28.97 20.54 -25.60
C ASP A 853 -29.30 20.76 -24.11
N ALA A 854 -29.50 19.68 -23.33
CA ALA A 854 -29.76 19.80 -21.90
C ALA A 854 -28.59 20.45 -21.13
N ILE A 855 -27.33 20.16 -21.51
CA ILE A 855 -26.15 20.84 -20.94
C ILE A 855 -26.16 22.34 -21.30
N LEU A 856 -26.52 22.70 -22.53
CA LEU A 856 -26.62 24.11 -22.97
C LEU A 856 -27.77 24.88 -22.31
N GLN A 857 -28.89 24.22 -21.99
CA GLN A 857 -29.98 24.80 -21.21
C GLN A 857 -29.56 25.07 -19.76
N HIS A 858 -28.75 24.18 -19.17
CA HIS A 858 -28.30 24.27 -17.78
C HIS A 858 -26.92 24.90 -17.57
N LEU A 859 -26.27 25.44 -18.61
CA LEU A 859 -24.94 26.04 -18.52
C LEU A 859 -24.83 27.14 -17.45
N TYR A 860 -25.84 28.01 -17.34
CA TYR A 860 -25.90 29.03 -16.30
C TYR A 860 -25.88 28.43 -14.89
N ARG A 861 -26.60 27.32 -14.68
CA ARG A 861 -26.65 26.61 -13.39
C ARG A 861 -25.33 25.94 -13.05
N TRP A 862 -24.51 25.60 -14.05
CA TRP A 862 -23.15 25.09 -13.85
C TRP A 862 -22.17 26.19 -13.48
N LEU A 863 -22.18 27.31 -14.19
CA LEU A 863 -21.31 28.46 -13.91
C LEU A 863 -21.60 29.14 -12.56
N CYS A 864 -22.87 29.21 -12.15
CA CYS A 864 -23.28 29.83 -10.89
C CYS A 864 -23.35 28.85 -9.71
N ARG A 865 -22.70 27.67 -9.79
CA ARG A 865 -22.64 26.69 -8.70
C ARG A 865 -21.47 27.02 -7.77
N LEU A 866 -21.77 27.74 -6.68
CA LEU A 866 -20.97 27.77 -5.45
C LEU A 866 -21.52 26.70 -4.48
#